data_AF-A0A9Q0VCA1-F1
#
_entry.id   AF-A0A9Q0VCA1-F1
#
_cell.length_a   1.000
_cell.length_b   1.000
_cell.length_c   1.000
_cell.angle_alpha   90.00
_cell.angle_beta   90.00
_cell.angle_gamma   90.00
#
_symmetry.space_group_name_H-M   'P 1'
#
loop_
_entity.id
_entity.type
_entity.pdbx_description
1 polymer ?
#
loop_
_entity_poly.entity_id
_entity_poly.type
_entity_poly.pdbx_seq_one_letter_code
_entity_poly.pdbx_strand_id
1 'polypeptide(L)'
;MPPQSLNQSSVVLPLKVNPPKLSLSLSYTTNLHRKRDREVLITNGQFFICFKIISEDKKNAQNAPNSTLLLPNLGLDELDLSNESRISRDFKRREKGYDNGVLLVSKDPENLLEIAFREFVNLVKEENEVSEEVLVRDVLYVCQGIDGKYVKFDANVDGYVLSDSIKVPRATRVMVRKLCELGWLFRKVKGYISEIMGRFPAEDVGTVGQAFCAALQDELSDYYRLLAVLEAQAMNPIPLVSESTSSVNYLSLRRLSIWFAEPTVKMRLMAVLVDKCRVLRGGAMAGAIHLHARHGDPLVHEFMRSLLQHVCSPLFEMVRSWVLEGELEDIFAEFFVVGQPVKAESLWREGYRLHAGMLPSFISQPLAQRILRTGKSINFLRVCCDDRGWADTASEAAAAAGTTTRRGSLGYGETDALETLVVEAAKRIDKHLLDVMYTRYKFKEHCLAIKRYLLLGQGDFVQYLMDIVGQELSEPANTISSFQMAGLLESAIRSSNAQYDDPDILDRLRVKMLPHGTGDRGWDVFSLEYDARVPLDTVFTESVMARYLRIFNFLWKLRRVEHALIGAWKTMKPNCITSHSFTKLQHAVKLQLLSTLRRCQVIWNQMNHFVTNLQYYIMFEVLEVSWSNFSNEMEVAKDLDDLLAAHDKYLHSIVEKSLLGERSHSLYKSLFVLFDLILRFRSHADRLCEGIYELQARTRASSLSSQDNSKSRRQTRDDPSEPGSWFSDGRKALEQRAGEFLQNMGRELEEISKEYTVLLEGFLSQLPVQQHVDLKFLFFRLDFTEFYSRLRPGT
;
A
#
# COMPACT_ATOMS: atom_id res chain seq x y z
N MET A 1 -29.61 -43.12 -48.12
CA MET A 1 -30.67 -43.88 -47.42
C MET A 1 -31.09 -43.07 -46.19
N PRO A 2 -32.30 -42.49 -46.23
CA PRO A 2 -32.99 -41.82 -45.11
C PRO A 2 -33.82 -42.89 -44.32
N PRO A 3 -34.69 -42.53 -43.34
CA PRO A 3 -35.92 -41.74 -43.51
C PRO A 3 -35.96 -40.48 -42.59
N GLN A 4 -36.46 -39.30 -43.01
CA GLN A 4 -37.86 -38.89 -43.33
C GLN A 4 -38.74 -38.75 -42.07
N SER A 5 -39.18 -37.56 -41.61
CA SER A 5 -39.93 -36.43 -42.22
C SER A 5 -41.46 -36.58 -42.11
N LEU A 6 -42.13 -35.41 -42.05
CA LEU A 6 -43.57 -35.11 -42.16
C LEU A 6 -44.25 -35.03 -40.78
N ASN A 7 -45.03 -34.02 -40.40
CA ASN A 7 -45.69 -32.89 -41.07
C ASN A 7 -46.42 -32.11 -39.94
N GLN A 8 -46.83 -30.84 -39.96
CA GLN A 8 -46.94 -29.79 -40.97
C GLN A 8 -47.43 -28.49 -40.27
N SER A 9 -46.95 -27.36 -40.80
CA SER A 9 -47.64 -26.08 -41.04
C SER A 9 -48.47 -25.36 -39.96
N SER A 10 -47.90 -24.23 -39.51
CA SER A 10 -48.39 -22.83 -39.69
C SER A 10 -49.85 -22.59 -40.10
N VAL A 11 -50.54 -21.66 -39.40
CA VAL A 11 -51.00 -20.35 -39.92
C VAL A 11 -51.65 -19.53 -38.78
N VAL A 12 -51.54 -18.21 -38.93
CA VAL A 12 -51.77 -17.08 -38.01
C VAL A 12 -53.26 -16.70 -37.87
N LEU A 13 -53.70 -16.30 -36.66
CA LEU A 13 -54.45 -15.07 -36.28
C LEU A 13 -55.31 -15.26 -34.98
N PRO A 14 -55.68 -14.16 -34.26
CA PRO A 14 -55.68 -14.07 -32.80
C PRO A 14 -57.08 -14.19 -32.18
N LEU A 15 -57.17 -14.66 -30.92
CA LEU A 15 -58.43 -14.63 -30.17
C LEU A 15 -58.26 -14.20 -28.71
N LYS A 16 -58.83 -13.01 -28.48
CA LYS A 16 -59.26 -12.37 -27.24
C LYS A 16 -60.40 -13.21 -26.64
N VAL A 17 -60.32 -13.65 -25.38
CA VAL A 17 -61.45 -14.33 -24.72
C VAL A 17 -61.61 -13.87 -23.27
N ASN A 18 -62.76 -13.23 -23.03
CA ASN A 18 -63.34 -12.85 -21.74
C ASN A 18 -63.79 -14.08 -20.92
N PRO A 19 -63.92 -13.95 -19.59
CA PRO A 19 -64.39 -15.03 -18.72
C PRO A 19 -65.92 -15.25 -18.80
N PRO A 20 -66.40 -16.49 -18.51
CA PRO A 20 -67.81 -16.85 -18.60
C PRO A 20 -68.59 -16.61 -17.29
N LYS A 21 -69.89 -16.32 -17.45
CA LYS A 21 -70.95 -16.36 -16.44
C LYS A 21 -71.64 -17.73 -16.45
N LEU A 22 -72.14 -18.18 -15.29
CA LEU A 22 -73.35 -19.00 -15.01
C LEU A 22 -73.31 -19.35 -13.50
N SER A 23 -74.06 -18.72 -12.60
CA SER A 23 -75.50 -18.84 -12.25
C SER A 23 -75.83 -19.97 -11.25
N LEU A 24 -76.73 -19.63 -10.30
CA LEU A 24 -77.51 -20.45 -9.34
C LEU A 24 -76.83 -20.68 -7.96
N SER A 25 -77.46 -20.47 -6.80
CA SER A 25 -78.85 -20.11 -6.43
C SER A 25 -79.01 -19.92 -4.90
N LEU A 26 -80.04 -19.15 -4.49
CA LEU A 26 -80.80 -19.19 -3.20
C LEU A 26 -80.04 -18.75 -1.91
N SER A 27 -80.58 -18.00 -0.94
CA SER A 27 -81.92 -17.44 -0.66
C SER A 27 -81.85 -16.56 0.62
N TYR A 28 -82.93 -15.83 0.94
CA TYR A 28 -83.27 -15.16 2.21
C TYR A 28 -82.73 -13.74 2.50
N THR A 29 -83.54 -12.72 2.17
CA THR A 29 -84.36 -11.94 3.13
C THR A 29 -84.75 -10.58 2.52
N THR A 30 -85.93 -10.55 1.94
CA THR A 30 -86.77 -9.36 1.77
C THR A 30 -87.27 -8.89 3.14
N ASN A 31 -86.75 -7.78 3.68
CA ASN A 31 -87.47 -6.89 4.61
C ASN A 31 -86.59 -5.70 5.06
N LEU A 32 -86.38 -4.67 4.22
CA LEU A 32 -85.92 -3.36 4.70
C LEU A 32 -86.11 -2.19 3.71
N HIS A 33 -87.04 -2.30 2.76
CA HIS A 33 -87.27 -1.28 1.70
C HIS A 33 -88.56 -0.47 1.85
N ARG A 34 -89.05 -0.21 3.08
CA ARG A 34 -90.28 0.58 3.27
C ARG A 34 -90.22 1.70 4.34
N LYS A 35 -89.03 2.01 4.87
CA LYS A 35 -88.86 3.09 5.87
C LYS A 35 -87.97 4.27 5.42
N ARG A 36 -87.22 4.17 4.31
CA ARG A 36 -86.33 5.26 3.83
C ARG A 36 -86.95 6.27 2.86
N ASP A 37 -88.12 5.98 2.27
CA ASP A 37 -88.72 6.88 1.27
C ASP A 37 -89.64 7.98 1.85
N ARG A 38 -89.80 8.04 3.19
CA ARG A 38 -90.59 9.10 3.86
C ARG A 38 -89.73 10.19 4.53
N GLU A 39 -88.44 9.96 4.76
CA GLU A 39 -87.52 10.97 5.33
C GLU A 39 -86.82 11.81 4.24
N VAL A 40 -86.79 11.33 2.98
CA VAL A 40 -86.16 12.03 1.84
C VAL A 40 -87.06 13.10 1.19
N LEU A 41 -88.37 13.11 1.49
CA LEU A 41 -89.28 14.16 0.99
C LEU A 41 -89.31 15.43 1.86
N ILE A 42 -88.79 15.39 3.09
CA ILE A 42 -88.81 16.55 4.01
C ILE A 42 -87.53 17.38 3.86
N THR A 43 -86.41 16.77 3.49
CA THR A 43 -85.10 17.42 3.30
C THR A 43 -85.01 18.25 2.01
N ASN A 44 -85.63 17.82 0.92
CA ASN A 44 -85.66 18.61 -0.33
C ASN A 44 -86.50 19.89 -0.22
N GLY A 45 -87.50 19.94 0.68
CA GLY A 45 -88.30 21.13 0.94
C GLY A 45 -87.55 22.23 1.69
N GLN A 46 -86.66 21.85 2.62
CA GLN A 46 -85.87 22.79 3.43
C GLN A 46 -84.69 23.38 2.65
N PHE A 47 -84.04 22.60 1.78
CA PHE A 47 -83.00 23.09 0.87
C PHE A 47 -83.53 24.13 -0.14
N PHE A 48 -84.77 23.95 -0.63
CA PHE A 48 -85.38 24.90 -1.56
C PHE A 48 -85.75 26.24 -0.89
N ILE A 49 -86.10 26.22 0.40
CA ILE A 49 -86.39 27.43 1.18
C ILE A 49 -85.12 28.24 1.44
N CYS A 50 -84.00 27.60 1.82
CA CYS A 50 -82.72 28.29 1.99
C CYS A 50 -82.21 28.91 0.69
N PHE A 51 -82.32 28.22 -0.45
CA PHE A 51 -81.92 28.79 -1.75
C PHE A 51 -82.84 29.93 -2.22
N LYS A 52 -84.14 29.84 -1.92
CA LYS A 52 -85.10 30.89 -2.26
C LYS A 52 -84.90 32.16 -1.42
N ILE A 53 -84.57 32.02 -0.14
CA ILE A 53 -84.25 33.16 0.76
C ILE A 53 -82.91 33.80 0.37
N ILE A 54 -81.87 33.02 0.04
CA ILE A 54 -80.59 33.55 -0.47
C ILE A 54 -80.78 34.25 -1.84
N SER A 55 -81.71 33.77 -2.67
CA SER A 55 -82.07 34.40 -3.94
C SER A 55 -82.93 35.66 -3.77
N GLU A 56 -83.78 35.74 -2.75
CA GLU A 56 -84.62 36.90 -2.44
C GLU A 56 -83.80 38.01 -1.75
N ASP A 57 -82.85 37.67 -0.89
CA ASP A 57 -81.89 38.63 -0.32
C ASP A 57 -80.92 39.20 -1.37
N LYS A 58 -80.51 38.38 -2.35
CA LYS A 58 -79.74 38.86 -3.51
C LYS A 58 -80.54 39.79 -4.45
N LYS A 59 -81.87 39.65 -4.50
CA LYS A 59 -82.75 40.52 -5.30
C LYS A 59 -83.11 41.82 -4.58
N ASN A 60 -83.23 41.80 -3.25
CA ASN A 60 -83.50 42.99 -2.46
C ASN A 60 -82.26 43.88 -2.24
N ALA A 61 -81.05 43.35 -2.43
CA ALA A 61 -79.80 44.11 -2.36
C ALA A 61 -79.43 44.87 -3.65
N GLN A 62 -80.23 44.79 -4.74
CA GLN A 62 -79.92 45.46 -6.02
C GLN A 62 -80.54 46.85 -6.22
N ASN A 63 -81.29 47.39 -5.25
CA ASN A 63 -81.93 48.71 -5.36
C ASN A 63 -81.52 49.68 -4.23
N ALA A 64 -80.28 50.21 -4.29
CA ALA A 64 -79.84 51.55 -3.85
C ALA A 64 -78.31 51.55 -3.58
N PRO A 65 -77.56 52.63 -3.92
CA PRO A 65 -76.10 52.57 -3.97
C PRO A 65 -75.37 53.11 -2.72
N ASN A 66 -74.16 52.57 -2.54
CA ASN A 66 -72.96 53.10 -1.86
C ASN A 66 -72.70 52.85 -0.36
N SER A 67 -71.49 52.29 -0.15
CA SER A 67 -70.51 52.48 0.93
C SER A 67 -70.47 51.48 2.11
N THR A 68 -69.42 50.64 2.07
CA THR A 68 -68.46 50.25 3.14
C THR A 68 -68.96 50.14 4.60
N LEU A 69 -68.76 48.97 5.22
CA LEU A 69 -67.86 48.78 6.37
C LEU A 69 -67.79 47.31 6.84
N LEU A 70 -66.65 47.01 7.47
CA LEU A 70 -66.12 45.75 7.96
C LEU A 70 -66.88 45.21 9.19
N LEU A 71 -66.94 43.89 9.38
CA LEU A 71 -67.26 43.27 10.67
C LEU A 71 -65.96 42.76 11.35
N PRO A 72 -65.66 43.18 12.60
CA PRO A 72 -64.45 42.79 13.33
C PRO A 72 -64.64 41.58 14.26
N ASN A 73 -63.48 41.00 14.63
CA ASN A 73 -63.23 40.03 15.71
C ASN A 73 -63.76 40.46 17.09
N LEU A 74 -64.04 39.46 17.95
CA LEU A 74 -63.84 39.40 19.43
C LEU A 74 -64.29 37.97 19.85
N GLY A 75 -63.58 37.15 20.63
CA GLY A 75 -62.68 37.39 21.76
C GLY A 75 -63.27 36.67 22.97
N LEU A 76 -62.78 35.47 23.28
CA LEU A 76 -63.07 34.71 24.51
C LEU A 76 -62.18 35.27 25.65
N ASP A 77 -62.75 35.47 26.85
CA ASP A 77 -62.29 34.82 28.08
C ASP A 77 -63.06 35.25 29.36
N GLU A 78 -63.12 34.28 30.30
CA GLU A 78 -63.09 34.41 31.77
C GLU A 78 -64.34 34.83 32.61
N LEU A 79 -64.97 33.86 33.33
CA LEU A 79 -64.86 33.68 34.80
C LEU A 79 -65.97 32.78 35.42
N ASP A 80 -65.49 31.69 36.04
CA ASP A 80 -65.77 31.13 37.37
C ASP A 80 -67.14 30.62 37.89
N LEU A 81 -66.97 29.47 38.57
CA LEU A 81 -67.90 28.62 39.30
C LEU A 81 -68.36 29.24 40.63
N SER A 82 -69.67 29.22 40.92
CA SER A 82 -70.26 28.81 42.22
C SER A 82 -71.75 29.18 42.31
N ASN A 83 -72.63 28.17 42.33
CA ASN A 83 -73.70 28.02 43.32
C ASN A 83 -74.62 26.85 42.95
N GLU A 84 -74.47 25.76 43.69
CA GLU A 84 -75.56 24.81 43.92
C GLU A 84 -76.63 25.46 44.82
N SER A 85 -77.83 24.88 44.73
CA SER A 85 -78.97 24.95 45.67
C SER A 85 -80.08 25.96 45.37
N ARG A 86 -81.32 25.43 45.37
CA ARG A 86 -82.63 26.00 45.01
C ARG A 86 -82.87 25.90 43.50
N ILE A 87 -83.58 24.90 42.97
CA ILE A 87 -84.97 24.56 43.27
C ILE A 87 -85.17 23.06 42.95
N SER A 88 -85.24 22.24 43.99
CA SER A 88 -85.93 20.95 43.97
C SER A 88 -86.88 20.98 45.15
N ARG A 89 -88.17 21.13 44.86
CA ARG A 89 -89.36 20.91 45.70
C ARG A 89 -90.57 21.40 44.91
N ASP A 90 -91.07 20.58 43.99
CA ASP A 90 -92.40 20.02 44.22
C ASP A 90 -92.64 18.76 43.41
N PHE A 91 -93.36 17.85 44.04
CA PHE A 91 -93.31 16.41 43.87
C PHE A 91 -94.41 15.90 42.93
N LYS A 92 -94.10 14.83 42.20
CA LYS A 92 -94.98 13.73 41.75
C LYS A 92 -96.50 13.87 42.04
N ARG A 93 -97.32 13.86 40.97
CA ARG A 93 -98.49 12.95 40.79
C ARG A 93 -99.30 13.30 39.53
N ARG A 94 -99.29 12.40 38.53
CA ARG A 94 -100.45 11.72 37.92
C ARG A 94 -100.10 11.19 36.53
N GLU A 95 -99.94 9.87 36.45
CA GLU A 95 -100.33 9.12 35.25
C GLU A 95 -101.84 9.16 35.11
N LYS A 96 -102.33 9.48 33.91
CA LYS A 96 -103.42 8.79 33.18
C LYS A 96 -103.61 9.47 31.82
N GLY A 97 -103.70 8.65 30.77
CA GLY A 97 -103.78 9.10 29.38
C GLY A 97 -105.10 9.74 28.97
N TYR A 98 -105.08 10.41 27.82
CA TYR A 98 -105.94 10.19 26.64
C TYR A 98 -105.48 11.12 25.50
N ASP A 99 -105.55 10.56 24.29
CA ASP A 99 -105.70 11.13 22.94
C ASP A 99 -105.52 12.63 22.61
N ASN A 100 -104.92 12.82 21.43
CA ASN A 100 -105.16 13.88 20.44
C ASN A 100 -105.09 15.36 20.89
N GLY A 101 -103.99 16.02 20.52
CA GLY A 101 -103.89 17.48 20.60
C GLY A 101 -102.62 18.05 19.96
N VAL A 102 -102.68 18.30 18.65
CA VAL A 102 -102.04 19.38 17.87
C VAL A 102 -100.71 19.96 18.41
N LEU A 103 -99.62 19.68 17.69
CA LEU A 103 -98.38 20.46 17.71
C LEU A 103 -98.70 21.91 17.31
N LEU A 104 -98.68 22.83 18.27
CA LEU A 104 -98.69 24.27 18.00
C LEU A 104 -97.28 24.66 17.55
N VAL A 105 -97.01 24.48 16.26
CA VAL A 105 -95.81 24.97 15.58
C VAL A 105 -95.91 26.50 15.56
N SER A 106 -95.15 27.20 16.42
CA SER A 106 -94.91 28.62 16.21
C SER A 106 -94.06 28.77 14.94
N LYS A 107 -94.56 29.56 14.00
CA LYS A 107 -93.92 29.84 12.71
C LYS A 107 -92.84 30.91 12.89
N ASP A 108 -91.78 30.59 13.63
CA ASP A 108 -90.63 31.49 13.77
C ASP A 108 -89.50 30.99 12.85
N PRO A 109 -89.14 31.74 11.79
CA PRO A 109 -88.15 31.31 10.79
C PRO A 109 -86.73 31.17 11.35
N GLU A 110 -86.42 31.83 12.47
CA GLU A 110 -85.10 31.78 13.11
C GLU A 110 -84.83 30.44 13.81
N ASN A 111 -85.85 29.82 14.42
CA ASN A 111 -85.72 28.50 15.06
C ASN A 111 -85.44 27.38 14.03
N LEU A 112 -86.03 27.47 12.82
CA LEU A 112 -85.74 26.53 11.74
C LEU A 112 -84.31 26.66 11.22
N LEU A 113 -83.79 27.89 11.16
CA LEU A 113 -82.43 28.16 10.74
C LEU A 113 -81.43 27.63 11.77
N GLU A 114 -81.70 27.84 13.06
CA GLU A 114 -80.84 27.37 14.16
C GLU A 114 -80.86 25.83 14.29
N ILE A 115 -82.02 25.19 14.08
CA ILE A 115 -82.13 23.72 14.05
C ILE A 115 -81.42 23.14 12.82
N ALA A 116 -81.59 23.74 11.63
CA ALA A 116 -80.90 23.29 10.42
C ALA A 116 -79.38 23.50 10.50
N PHE A 117 -78.90 24.60 11.09
CA PHE A 117 -77.48 24.81 11.36
C PHE A 117 -76.95 23.81 12.39
N ARG A 118 -77.71 23.50 13.44
CA ARG A 118 -77.31 22.50 14.45
C ARG A 118 -77.27 21.09 13.86
N GLU A 119 -78.23 20.72 13.01
CA GLU A 119 -78.23 19.44 12.30
C GLU A 119 -77.13 19.36 11.25
N PHE A 120 -76.86 20.43 10.50
CA PHE A 120 -75.71 20.51 9.59
C PHE A 120 -74.38 20.40 10.34
N VAL A 121 -74.22 21.09 11.47
CA VAL A 121 -73.03 20.99 12.32
C VAL A 121 -72.87 19.59 12.92
N ASN A 122 -73.98 18.91 13.25
CA ASN A 122 -73.95 17.54 13.75
C ASN A 122 -73.63 16.51 12.66
N LEU A 123 -74.19 16.66 11.45
CA LEU A 123 -73.84 15.85 10.27
C LEU A 123 -72.37 16.03 9.89
N VAL A 124 -71.86 17.26 9.91
CA VAL A 124 -70.45 17.57 9.69
C VAL A 124 -69.57 17.08 10.85
N LYS A 125 -70.10 16.91 12.07
CA LYS A 125 -69.36 16.25 13.17
C LYS A 125 -69.32 14.73 12.96
N GLU A 126 -70.45 14.10 12.64
CA GLU A 126 -70.53 12.66 12.38
C GLU A 126 -69.73 12.23 11.15
N GLU A 127 -69.62 13.06 10.10
CA GLU A 127 -68.76 12.79 8.94
C GLU A 127 -67.26 13.02 9.21
N ASN A 128 -66.89 13.84 10.21
CA ASN A 128 -65.49 14.19 10.52
C ASN A 128 -64.92 13.51 11.78
N GLU A 129 -65.72 12.72 12.50
CA GLU A 129 -65.29 11.89 13.63
C GLU A 129 -64.85 10.50 13.12
N VAL A 130 -63.54 10.31 12.99
CA VAL A 130 -62.96 9.04 12.55
C VAL A 130 -62.81 8.10 13.76
N SER A 131 -63.33 6.87 13.64
CA SER A 131 -63.18 5.85 14.68
C SER A 131 -61.73 5.39 14.83
N GLU A 132 -61.34 5.01 16.05
CA GLU A 132 -59.97 4.58 16.35
C GLU A 132 -59.53 3.37 15.48
N GLU A 133 -60.46 2.48 15.15
CA GLU A 133 -60.21 1.29 14.32
C GLU A 133 -59.77 1.63 12.89
N VAL A 134 -60.36 2.68 12.33
CA VAL A 134 -60.03 3.17 10.99
C VAL A 134 -58.67 3.85 11.00
N LEU A 135 -58.36 4.62 12.05
CA LEU A 135 -57.05 5.23 12.26
C LEU A 135 -55.96 4.17 12.47
N VAL A 136 -56.24 3.09 13.19
CA VAL A 136 -55.31 1.96 13.41
C VAL A 136 -54.93 1.30 12.09
N ARG A 137 -55.91 1.02 11.21
CA ARG A 137 -55.64 0.47 9.87
C ARG A 137 -54.82 1.42 9.01
N ASP A 138 -55.14 2.70 9.06
CA ASP A 138 -54.42 3.73 8.30
C ASP A 138 -52.97 3.90 8.77
N VAL A 139 -52.73 3.85 10.08
CA VAL A 139 -51.38 3.87 10.66
C VAL A 139 -50.60 2.62 10.26
N LEU A 140 -51.21 1.44 10.20
CA LEU A 140 -50.53 0.22 9.73
C LEU A 140 -50.11 0.34 8.26
N TYR A 141 -50.92 0.95 7.38
CA TYR A 141 -50.52 1.23 6.00
C TYR A 141 -49.35 2.21 5.92
N VAL A 142 -49.37 3.27 6.74
CA VAL A 142 -48.28 4.25 6.84
C VAL A 142 -46.99 3.59 7.35
N CYS A 143 -47.10 2.68 8.31
CA CYS A 143 -45.98 1.88 8.82
C CYS A 143 -45.39 0.94 7.75
N GLN A 144 -46.19 0.49 6.77
CA GLN A 144 -45.72 -0.24 5.57
C GLN A 144 -45.10 0.69 4.50
N GLY A 145 -45.09 2.00 4.72
CA GLY A 145 -44.62 3.01 3.77
C GLY A 145 -45.61 3.31 2.64
N ILE A 146 -46.89 2.96 2.81
CA ILE A 146 -47.99 3.21 1.87
C ILE A 146 -48.84 4.36 2.40
N ASP A 147 -49.24 5.27 1.51
CA ASP A 147 -50.12 6.38 1.89
C ASP A 147 -51.53 5.88 2.26
N GLY A 148 -51.99 6.29 3.43
CA GLY A 148 -53.33 6.02 3.93
C GLY A 148 -54.40 6.92 3.34
N LYS A 149 -55.65 6.69 3.74
CA LYS A 149 -56.81 7.52 3.37
C LYS A 149 -56.80 8.87 4.12
N TYR A 150 -56.41 8.85 5.39
CA TYR A 150 -56.45 10.01 6.30
C TYR A 150 -55.05 10.53 6.64
N VAL A 151 -54.05 9.64 6.66
CA VAL A 151 -52.64 9.96 6.85
C VAL A 151 -51.90 9.81 5.52
N LYS A 152 -51.35 10.92 5.02
CA LYS A 152 -50.60 10.94 3.76
C LYS A 152 -49.20 11.51 3.97
N PHE A 153 -48.25 11.04 3.17
CA PHE A 153 -46.91 11.59 3.14
C PHE A 153 -46.92 12.97 2.45
N ASP A 154 -46.44 13.99 3.15
CA ASP A 154 -46.20 15.31 2.58
C ASP A 154 -44.69 15.49 2.31
N ALA A 155 -44.33 15.72 1.05
CA ALA A 155 -42.96 15.93 0.62
C ALA A 155 -42.38 17.27 1.11
N ASN A 156 -43.22 18.26 1.43
CA ASN A 156 -42.76 19.58 1.89
C ASN A 156 -42.37 19.58 3.37
N VAL A 157 -43.02 18.73 4.17
CA VAL A 157 -42.78 18.60 5.62
C VAL A 157 -41.84 17.42 5.92
N ASP A 158 -41.51 16.61 4.90
CA ASP A 158 -40.76 15.35 5.00
C ASP A 158 -41.32 14.46 6.12
N GLY A 159 -42.64 14.22 6.08
CA GLY A 159 -43.34 13.52 7.15
C GLY A 159 -44.77 13.18 6.80
N TYR A 160 -45.34 12.24 7.55
CA TYR A 160 -46.75 11.89 7.41
C TYR A 160 -47.62 12.86 8.19
N VAL A 161 -48.56 13.48 7.49
CA VAL A 161 -49.46 14.48 8.04
C VAL A 161 -50.89 13.94 8.01
N LEU A 162 -51.59 14.12 9.12
CA LEU A 162 -53.04 13.92 9.21
C LEU A 162 -53.72 15.11 8.53
N SER A 163 -54.64 14.86 7.59
CA SER A 163 -55.37 15.95 6.93
C SER A 163 -56.12 16.82 7.94
N ASP A 164 -55.95 18.15 7.85
CA ASP A 164 -56.51 19.14 8.78
C ASP A 164 -58.05 19.20 8.79
N SER A 165 -58.70 18.55 7.82
CA SER A 165 -60.15 18.38 7.74
C SER A 165 -60.74 17.47 8.83
N ILE A 166 -59.92 16.70 9.55
CA ILE A 166 -60.42 15.70 10.52
C ILE A 166 -60.37 16.23 11.96
N LYS A 167 -61.51 16.14 12.67
CA LYS A 167 -61.64 16.50 14.09
C LYS A 167 -61.25 15.31 14.99
N VAL A 168 -59.95 15.07 15.11
CA VAL A 168 -59.39 14.08 16.04
C VAL A 168 -58.95 14.77 17.34
N PRO A 169 -59.19 14.18 18.54
CA PRO A 169 -58.66 14.70 19.80
C PRO A 169 -57.15 14.98 19.75
N ARG A 170 -56.70 16.05 20.42
CA ARG A 170 -55.27 16.44 20.40
C ARG A 170 -54.34 15.29 20.83
N ALA A 171 -54.75 14.50 21.83
CA ALA A 171 -53.99 13.37 22.33
C ALA A 171 -53.81 12.24 21.30
N THR A 172 -54.87 11.88 20.58
CA THR A 172 -54.82 10.86 19.51
C THR A 172 -54.05 11.38 18.29
N ARG A 173 -54.16 12.67 17.96
CA ARG A 173 -53.33 13.30 16.92
C ARG A 173 -51.83 13.24 17.25
N VAL A 174 -51.44 13.49 18.50
CA VAL A 174 -50.04 13.35 18.94
C VAL A 174 -49.58 11.89 18.89
N MET A 175 -50.43 10.95 19.30
CA MET A 175 -50.12 9.53 19.27
C MET A 175 -49.91 9.02 17.84
N VAL A 176 -50.81 9.38 16.91
CA VAL A 176 -50.68 9.02 15.50
C VAL A 176 -49.41 9.62 14.90
N ARG A 177 -49.07 10.88 15.19
CA ARG A 177 -47.78 11.47 14.76
C ARG A 177 -46.56 10.70 15.25
N LYS A 178 -46.57 10.25 16.51
CA LYS A 178 -45.49 9.42 17.06
C LYS A 178 -45.38 8.07 16.34
N LEU A 179 -46.50 7.45 15.98
CA LEU A 179 -46.51 6.20 15.23
C LEU A 179 -46.09 6.39 13.76
N CYS A 180 -46.45 7.53 13.17
CA CYS A 180 -46.09 7.92 11.82
C CYS A 180 -44.58 8.14 11.64
N GLU A 181 -43.86 8.49 12.71
CA GLU A 181 -42.39 8.58 12.70
C GLU A 181 -41.76 7.25 12.25
N LEU A 182 -42.32 6.12 12.70
CA LEU A 182 -41.86 4.78 12.30
C LEU A 182 -42.02 4.56 10.79
N GLY A 183 -43.15 4.97 10.22
CA GLY A 183 -43.39 4.90 8.76
C GLY A 183 -42.43 5.76 7.97
N TRP A 184 -42.02 6.92 8.50
CA TRP A 184 -41.01 7.79 7.88
C TRP A 184 -39.62 7.15 7.89
N LEU A 185 -39.20 6.63 9.04
CA LEU A 185 -37.91 5.94 9.20
C LEU A 185 -37.84 4.73 8.27
N PHE A 186 -38.92 3.94 8.21
CA PHE A 186 -39.03 2.80 7.31
C PHE A 186 -38.90 3.20 5.83
N ARG A 187 -39.61 4.25 5.40
CA ARG A 187 -39.50 4.79 4.03
C ARG A 187 -38.08 5.23 3.70
N LYS A 188 -37.38 5.85 4.66
CA LYS A 188 -35.99 6.30 4.50
C LYS A 188 -35.01 5.14 4.34
N VAL A 189 -35.11 4.10 5.18
CA VAL A 189 -34.27 2.90 5.10
C VAL A 189 -34.56 2.12 3.81
N LYS A 190 -35.82 1.90 3.47
CA LYS A 190 -36.24 1.22 2.24
C LYS A 190 -35.81 2.01 0.99
N GLY A 191 -35.91 3.34 1.02
CA GLY A 191 -35.44 4.22 -0.04
C GLY A 191 -33.95 4.05 -0.30
N TYR A 192 -33.13 4.03 0.75
CA TYR A 192 -31.69 3.80 0.63
C TYR A 192 -31.34 2.43 0.05
N ILE A 193 -31.99 1.35 0.51
CA ILE A 193 -31.78 0.00 -0.04
C ILE A 193 -32.14 -0.02 -1.53
N SER A 194 -33.27 0.58 -1.92
CA SER A 194 -33.69 0.64 -3.32
C SER A 194 -32.77 1.50 -4.19
N GLU A 195 -32.19 2.57 -3.65
CA GLU A 195 -31.22 3.42 -4.33
C GLU A 195 -29.93 2.66 -4.61
N ILE A 196 -29.43 1.92 -3.61
CA ILE A 196 -28.22 1.12 -3.73
C ILE A 196 -28.41 -0.07 -4.67
N MET A 197 -29.53 -0.78 -4.56
CA MET A 197 -29.84 -1.89 -5.47
C MET A 197 -30.18 -1.41 -6.88
N GLY A 198 -30.62 -0.16 -7.05
CA GLY A 198 -30.93 0.45 -8.34
C GLY A 198 -29.72 0.98 -9.10
N ARG A 199 -28.60 1.26 -8.42
CA ARG A 199 -27.32 1.68 -9.03
C ARG A 199 -26.53 0.49 -9.59
N PHE A 200 -27.07 -0.16 -10.63
CA PHE A 200 -26.27 -1.03 -11.50
C PHE A 200 -25.52 -0.15 -12.52
N PRO A 201 -24.18 -0.25 -12.67
CA PRO A 201 -23.29 -1.36 -12.31
C PRO A 201 -22.70 -1.29 -10.89
N ALA A 202 -22.38 -2.47 -10.35
CA ALA A 202 -21.93 -2.73 -8.98
C ALA A 202 -20.61 -2.06 -8.52
N GLU A 203 -19.98 -1.20 -9.34
CA GLU A 203 -18.66 -0.62 -9.07
C GLU A 203 -18.66 0.43 -7.94
N ASP A 204 -19.80 1.06 -7.65
CA ASP A 204 -19.87 2.18 -6.71
C ASP A 204 -20.23 1.83 -5.26
N VAL A 205 -20.87 0.68 -5.04
CA VAL A 205 -21.45 0.30 -3.73
C VAL A 205 -20.52 -0.64 -2.96
N GLY A 206 -19.73 -1.45 -3.67
CA GLY A 206 -18.80 -2.40 -3.11
C GLY A 206 -19.45 -3.55 -2.31
N THR A 207 -18.68 -4.58 -1.98
CA THR A 207 -19.12 -5.79 -1.28
C THR A 207 -19.59 -5.52 0.15
N VAL A 208 -18.91 -4.60 0.86
CA VAL A 208 -19.26 -4.25 2.25
C VAL A 208 -20.58 -3.48 2.28
N GLY A 209 -20.81 -2.60 1.30
CA GLY A 209 -22.08 -1.88 1.15
C GLY A 209 -23.25 -2.81 0.82
N GLN A 210 -23.02 -3.83 0.00
CA GLN A 210 -24.02 -4.87 -0.29
C GLN A 210 -24.34 -5.73 0.94
N ALA A 211 -23.32 -6.15 1.69
CA ALA A 211 -23.52 -6.89 2.94
C ALA A 211 -24.30 -6.06 3.98
N PHE A 212 -24.04 -4.75 4.05
CA PHE A 212 -24.84 -3.83 4.87
C PHE A 212 -26.29 -3.76 4.42
N CYS A 213 -26.56 -3.65 3.11
CA CYS A 213 -27.94 -3.63 2.61
C CYS A 213 -28.68 -4.95 2.87
N ALA A 214 -27.99 -6.09 2.73
CA ALA A 214 -28.55 -7.40 3.06
C ALA A 214 -28.93 -7.49 4.55
N ALA A 215 -28.03 -7.07 5.44
CA ALA A 215 -28.30 -7.06 6.88
C ALA A 215 -29.46 -6.12 7.26
N LEU A 216 -29.56 -4.95 6.61
CA LEU A 216 -30.72 -4.07 6.79
C LEU A 216 -32.01 -4.72 6.27
N GLN A 217 -31.94 -5.44 5.15
CA GLN A 217 -33.10 -6.13 4.57
C GLN A 217 -33.60 -7.29 5.45
N ASP A 218 -32.71 -8.00 6.12
CA ASP A 218 -33.08 -9.03 7.09
C ASP A 218 -33.87 -8.44 8.27
N GLU A 219 -33.39 -7.32 8.82
CA GLU A 219 -34.08 -6.59 9.90
C GLU A 219 -35.41 -5.98 9.44
N LEU A 220 -35.49 -5.50 8.19
CA LEU A 220 -36.77 -5.09 7.60
C LEU A 220 -37.73 -6.28 7.44
N SER A 221 -37.22 -7.48 7.16
CA SER A 221 -38.03 -8.69 7.01
C SER A 221 -38.67 -9.12 8.34
N ASP A 222 -37.93 -9.00 9.44
CA ASP A 222 -38.46 -9.20 10.79
C ASP A 222 -39.53 -8.15 11.14
N TYR A 223 -39.33 -6.89 10.72
CA TYR A 223 -40.35 -5.85 10.86
C TYR A 223 -41.61 -6.15 10.03
N TYR A 224 -41.48 -6.61 8.78
CA TYR A 224 -42.63 -7.04 7.98
C TYR A 224 -43.37 -8.22 8.61
N ARG A 225 -42.66 -9.17 9.23
CA ARG A 225 -43.27 -10.29 9.97
C ARG A 225 -44.11 -9.76 11.15
N LEU A 226 -43.59 -8.80 11.91
CA LEU A 226 -44.34 -8.14 12.98
C LEU A 226 -45.57 -7.39 12.45
N LEU A 227 -45.43 -6.67 11.34
CA LEU A 227 -46.55 -5.97 10.70
C LEU A 227 -47.64 -6.92 10.22
N ALA A 228 -47.28 -8.07 9.64
CA ALA A 228 -48.25 -9.08 9.21
C ALA A 228 -49.04 -9.66 10.40
N VAL A 229 -48.39 -9.86 11.54
CA VAL A 229 -49.07 -10.30 12.78
C VAL A 229 -50.03 -9.23 13.28
N LEU A 230 -49.63 -7.95 13.27
CA LEU A 230 -50.48 -6.84 13.69
C LEU A 230 -51.66 -6.61 12.73
N GLU A 231 -51.46 -6.79 11.43
CA GLU A 231 -52.52 -6.72 10.42
C GLU A 231 -53.53 -7.86 10.59
N ALA A 232 -53.07 -9.09 10.84
CA ALA A 232 -53.94 -10.22 11.14
C ALA A 232 -54.80 -9.97 12.41
N GLN A 233 -54.22 -9.35 13.44
CA GLN A 233 -54.92 -8.96 14.67
C GLN A 233 -55.89 -7.79 14.45
N ALA A 234 -55.64 -6.91 13.49
CA ALA A 234 -56.52 -5.80 13.12
C ALA A 234 -57.70 -6.23 12.22
N MET A 235 -57.56 -7.36 11.52
CA MET A 235 -58.61 -7.96 10.70
C MET A 235 -59.51 -8.92 11.50
N ASN A 236 -58.94 -9.72 12.41
CA ASN A 236 -59.66 -10.71 13.21
C ASN A 236 -59.44 -10.46 14.73
N PRO A 237 -60.35 -9.74 15.42
CA PRO A 237 -60.30 -9.66 16.87
C PRO A 237 -60.58 -11.05 17.48
N ILE A 238 -59.64 -11.59 18.25
CA ILE A 238 -59.81 -12.89 18.94
C ILE A 238 -61.01 -12.76 19.89
N PRO A 239 -62.08 -13.57 19.76
CA PRO A 239 -63.20 -13.54 20.69
C PRO A 239 -62.79 -14.25 21.98
N LEU A 240 -62.67 -13.50 23.08
CA LEU A 240 -62.67 -14.08 24.42
C LEU A 240 -64.13 -14.24 24.88
N VAL A 241 -64.43 -15.43 25.42
CA VAL A 241 -65.74 -15.84 25.91
C VAL A 241 -66.11 -15.04 27.17
N SER A 242 -66.95 -14.01 27.02
CA SER A 242 -68.16 -13.77 27.86
C SER A 242 -68.83 -12.41 27.56
N GLU A 243 -70.08 -12.51 27.13
CA GLU A 243 -71.24 -11.60 27.29
C GLU A 243 -71.17 -10.10 26.90
N SER A 244 -71.84 -9.81 25.77
CA SER A 244 -72.72 -8.66 25.50
C SER A 244 -72.29 -7.27 25.98
N THR A 245 -71.39 -6.63 25.21
CA THR A 245 -71.45 -5.22 24.78
C THR A 245 -70.30 -5.01 23.79
N SER A 246 -70.61 -4.49 22.59
CA SER A 246 -69.67 -4.01 21.53
C SER A 246 -68.30 -4.68 21.43
N SER A 247 -68.03 -5.36 20.32
CA SER A 247 -66.71 -5.81 19.86
C SER A 247 -65.58 -4.83 20.23
N VAL A 248 -64.90 -5.07 21.36
CA VAL A 248 -63.73 -4.28 21.74
C VAL A 248 -62.57 -4.80 20.91
N ASN A 249 -62.24 -4.08 19.84
CA ASN A 249 -61.05 -4.36 19.06
C ASN A 249 -59.81 -4.37 19.97
N TYR A 250 -59.07 -5.49 19.93
CA TYR A 250 -57.95 -5.78 20.82
C TYR A 250 -56.72 -4.86 20.62
N LEU A 251 -56.71 -4.12 19.50
CA LEU A 251 -55.61 -3.27 19.05
C LEU A 251 -55.98 -1.79 19.15
N SER A 252 -55.70 -1.18 20.30
CA SER A 252 -55.78 0.27 20.48
C SER A 252 -54.49 0.96 20.01
N LEU A 253 -54.55 2.26 19.70
CA LEU A 253 -53.37 3.07 19.35
C LEU A 253 -52.30 3.04 20.45
N ARG A 254 -52.72 2.96 21.72
CA ARG A 254 -51.81 2.81 22.87
C ARG A 254 -51.08 1.47 22.84
N ARG A 255 -51.79 0.39 22.52
CA ARG A 255 -51.18 -0.93 22.44
C ARG A 255 -50.21 -1.03 21.27
N LEU A 256 -50.57 -0.46 20.11
CA LEU A 256 -49.64 -0.33 18.98
C LEU A 256 -48.36 0.43 19.35
N SER A 257 -48.47 1.50 20.15
CA SER A 257 -47.29 2.24 20.59
C SER A 257 -46.31 1.41 21.44
N ILE A 258 -46.81 0.40 22.16
CA ILE A 258 -45.98 -0.53 22.94
C ILE A 258 -45.31 -1.54 22.01
N TRP A 259 -46.07 -2.13 21.09
CA TRP A 259 -45.53 -3.08 20.09
C TRP A 259 -44.49 -2.43 19.17
N PHE A 260 -44.64 -1.14 18.87
CA PHE A 260 -43.70 -0.39 18.05
C PHE A 260 -42.54 0.23 18.83
N ALA A 261 -42.51 0.14 20.16
CA ALA A 261 -41.44 0.75 20.96
C ALA A 261 -40.05 0.22 20.58
N GLU A 262 -39.88 -1.11 20.50
CA GLU A 262 -38.60 -1.74 20.12
C GLU A 262 -38.24 -1.52 18.64
N PRO A 263 -39.12 -1.78 17.65
CA PRO A 263 -38.84 -1.46 16.24
C PRO A 263 -38.49 0.00 16.00
N THR A 264 -39.09 0.94 16.75
CA THR A 264 -38.78 2.37 16.60
C THR A 264 -37.33 2.67 16.98
N VAL A 265 -36.80 2.05 18.04
CA VAL A 265 -35.39 2.22 18.43
C VAL A 265 -34.46 1.65 17.35
N LYS A 266 -34.74 0.44 16.85
CA LYS A 266 -33.95 -0.20 15.77
C LYS A 266 -33.98 0.63 14.47
N MET A 267 -35.16 1.08 14.04
CA MET A 267 -35.33 1.87 12.82
C MET A 267 -34.68 3.25 12.91
N ARG A 268 -34.71 3.90 14.07
CA ARG A 268 -33.97 5.16 14.30
C ARG A 268 -32.47 4.97 14.14
N LEU A 269 -31.93 3.91 14.72
CA LEU A 269 -30.52 3.57 14.59
C LEU A 269 -30.14 3.27 13.14
N MET A 270 -30.94 2.45 12.45
CA MET A 270 -30.74 2.18 11.02
C MET A 270 -30.76 3.47 10.19
N ALA A 271 -31.68 4.40 10.44
CA ALA A 271 -31.73 5.67 9.72
C ALA A 271 -30.48 6.54 9.95
N VAL A 272 -29.95 6.57 11.18
CA VAL A 272 -28.69 7.28 11.50
C VAL A 272 -27.50 6.64 10.79
N LEU A 273 -27.44 5.30 10.76
CA LEU A 273 -26.37 4.57 10.07
C LEU A 273 -26.44 4.81 8.56
N VAL A 274 -27.63 4.74 7.96
CA VAL A 274 -27.85 5.02 6.54
C VAL A 274 -27.36 6.41 6.16
N ASP A 275 -27.67 7.45 6.94
CA ASP A 275 -27.22 8.81 6.65
C ASP A 275 -25.69 8.94 6.63
N LYS A 276 -25.01 8.27 7.57
CA LYS A 276 -23.55 8.30 7.66
C LYS A 276 -22.87 7.43 6.60
N CYS A 277 -23.48 6.31 6.23
CA CYS A 277 -22.91 5.35 5.28
C CYS A 277 -23.07 5.78 3.82
N ARG A 278 -23.91 6.78 3.50
CA ARG A 278 -24.09 7.30 2.13
C ARG A 278 -22.80 7.75 1.43
N VAL A 279 -21.81 8.22 2.18
CA VAL A 279 -20.55 8.78 1.64
C VAL A 279 -19.36 7.84 1.83
N LEU A 280 -19.47 6.85 2.72
CA LEU A 280 -18.37 5.99 3.13
C LEU A 280 -18.37 4.69 2.33
N ARG A 281 -17.18 4.11 2.12
CA ARG A 281 -16.98 2.84 1.38
C ARG A 281 -16.14 1.86 2.19
N GLY A 282 -16.29 0.56 1.92
CA GLY A 282 -15.42 -0.50 2.44
C GLY A 282 -15.15 -0.45 3.94
N GLY A 283 -13.88 -0.51 4.31
CA GLY A 283 -13.46 -0.50 5.72
C GLY A 283 -13.74 0.79 6.49
N ALA A 284 -13.89 1.94 5.81
CA ALA A 284 -14.34 3.18 6.45
C ALA A 284 -15.81 3.10 6.91
N MET A 285 -16.66 2.42 6.13
CA MET A 285 -18.04 2.15 6.51
C MET A 285 -18.10 1.25 7.75
N ALA A 286 -17.31 0.17 7.76
CA ALA A 286 -17.22 -0.73 8.91
C ALA A 286 -16.70 -0.01 10.18
N GLY A 287 -15.70 0.87 10.05
CA GLY A 287 -15.20 1.70 11.14
C GLY A 287 -16.26 2.67 11.70
N ALA A 288 -17.03 3.31 10.82
CA ALA A 288 -18.11 4.21 11.23
C ALA A 288 -19.24 3.47 11.96
N ILE A 289 -19.63 2.29 11.49
CA ILE A 289 -20.65 1.45 12.16
C ILE A 289 -20.12 0.95 13.52
N HIS A 290 -18.85 0.56 13.61
CA HIS A 290 -18.23 0.15 14.88
C HIS A 290 -18.26 1.26 15.95
N LEU A 291 -18.06 2.52 15.57
CA LEU A 291 -18.14 3.65 16.50
C LEU A 291 -19.51 3.74 17.18
N HIS A 292 -20.58 3.40 16.44
CA HIS A 292 -21.95 3.36 16.94
C HIS A 292 -22.27 2.14 17.81
N ALA A 293 -21.46 1.08 17.74
CA ALA A 293 -21.65 -0.10 18.58
C ALA A 293 -21.25 0.13 20.05
N ARG A 294 -20.54 1.22 20.37
CA ARG A 294 -20.12 1.60 21.73
C ARG A 294 -21.25 2.26 22.54
N HIS A 295 -22.46 1.71 22.47
CA HIS A 295 -23.63 2.17 23.22
C HIS A 295 -23.86 1.30 24.45
N GLY A 296 -24.40 1.87 25.54
CA GLY A 296 -24.65 1.16 26.80
C GLY A 296 -25.98 0.38 26.88
N ASP A 297 -26.77 0.40 25.81
CA ASP A 297 -28.08 -0.28 25.76
C ASP A 297 -27.91 -1.71 25.20
N PRO A 298 -28.31 -2.76 25.94
CA PRO A 298 -28.16 -4.14 25.49
C PRO A 298 -28.90 -4.45 24.18
N LEU A 299 -30.07 -3.85 23.93
CA LEU A 299 -30.84 -4.08 22.70
C LEU A 299 -30.10 -3.52 21.48
N VAL A 300 -29.58 -2.30 21.61
CA VAL A 300 -28.76 -1.65 20.57
C VAL A 300 -27.47 -2.43 20.35
N HIS A 301 -26.85 -2.93 21.42
CA HIS A 301 -25.59 -3.67 21.32
C HIS A 301 -25.76 -5.03 20.63
N GLU A 302 -26.85 -5.77 20.92
CA GLU A 302 -27.15 -7.04 20.25
C GLU A 302 -27.43 -6.84 18.76
N PHE A 303 -28.28 -5.86 18.43
CA PHE A 303 -28.55 -5.47 17.05
C PHE A 303 -27.29 -5.05 16.29
N MET A 304 -26.47 -4.16 16.88
CA MET A 304 -25.23 -3.70 16.26
C MET A 304 -24.20 -4.82 16.09
N ARG A 305 -24.18 -5.80 17.02
CA ARG A 305 -23.31 -6.98 16.90
C ARG A 305 -23.73 -7.85 15.72
N SER A 306 -25.01 -8.17 15.58
CA SER A 306 -25.53 -8.94 14.44
C SER A 306 -25.25 -8.23 13.13
N LEU A 307 -25.56 -6.92 13.06
CA LEU A 307 -25.27 -6.09 11.89
C LEU A 307 -23.78 -6.10 11.52
N LEU A 308 -22.88 -5.89 12.48
CA LEU A 308 -21.43 -5.87 12.24
C LEU A 308 -20.85 -7.24 11.87
N GLN A 309 -21.43 -8.34 12.34
CA GLN A 309 -21.05 -9.69 11.90
C GLN A 309 -21.30 -9.89 10.40
N HIS A 310 -22.45 -9.43 9.90
CA HIS A 310 -22.77 -9.49 8.48
C HIS A 310 -21.95 -8.50 7.64
N VAL A 311 -21.82 -7.24 8.08
CA VAL A 311 -21.09 -6.18 7.36
C VAL A 311 -19.59 -6.47 7.25
N CYS A 312 -18.98 -6.97 8.32
CA CYS A 312 -17.55 -7.24 8.33
C CYS A 312 -17.19 -8.60 7.72
N SER A 313 -18.15 -9.48 7.43
CA SER A 313 -17.88 -10.81 6.89
C SER A 313 -17.06 -10.78 5.57
N PRO A 314 -17.38 -9.93 4.57
CA PRO A 314 -16.55 -9.79 3.38
C PRO A 314 -15.13 -9.28 3.69
N LEU A 315 -15.00 -8.35 4.63
CA LEU A 315 -13.71 -7.80 5.03
C LEU A 315 -12.82 -8.87 5.68
N PHE A 316 -13.36 -9.67 6.60
CA PHE A 316 -12.61 -10.76 7.23
C PHE A 316 -12.28 -11.88 6.23
N GLU A 317 -13.13 -12.14 5.24
CA GLU A 317 -12.82 -13.08 4.18
C GLU A 317 -11.67 -12.59 3.28
N MET A 318 -11.62 -11.29 2.96
CA MET A 318 -10.48 -10.68 2.27
C MET A 318 -9.19 -10.77 3.10
N VAL A 319 -9.26 -10.51 4.42
CA VAL A 319 -8.10 -10.69 5.32
C VAL A 319 -7.66 -12.15 5.36
N ARG A 320 -8.60 -13.10 5.42
CA ARG A 320 -8.32 -14.53 5.43
C ARG A 320 -7.61 -14.98 4.16
N SER A 321 -8.14 -14.63 2.99
CA SER A 321 -7.51 -14.97 1.70
C SER A 321 -6.12 -14.34 1.59
N TRP A 322 -5.94 -13.09 2.04
CA TRP A 322 -4.63 -12.46 2.04
C TRP A 322 -3.61 -13.12 2.99
N VAL A 323 -4.03 -13.51 4.20
CA VAL A 323 -3.14 -14.07 5.24
C VAL A 323 -2.90 -15.58 5.07
N LEU A 324 -3.77 -16.31 4.39
CA LEU A 324 -3.62 -17.75 4.19
C LEU A 324 -3.25 -18.12 2.76
N GLU A 325 -3.74 -17.39 1.75
CA GLU A 325 -3.57 -17.69 0.33
C GLU A 325 -2.67 -16.67 -0.40
N GLY A 326 -2.45 -15.49 0.19
CA GLY A 326 -1.65 -14.41 -0.40
C GLY A 326 -2.30 -13.76 -1.62
N GLU A 327 -3.61 -13.94 -1.81
CA GLU A 327 -4.37 -13.32 -2.91
C GLU A 327 -5.10 -12.06 -2.44
N LEU A 328 -5.06 -11.01 -3.29
CA LEU A 328 -5.94 -9.86 -3.16
C LEU A 328 -7.10 -10.00 -4.13
N GLU A 329 -8.19 -10.63 -3.68
CA GLU A 329 -9.47 -10.63 -4.39
C GLU A 329 -10.26 -9.34 -4.07
N ASP A 330 -9.73 -8.17 -4.46
CA ASP A 330 -10.39 -6.88 -4.24
C ASP A 330 -10.79 -6.21 -5.56
N ILE A 331 -12.00 -6.54 -6.03
CA ILE A 331 -12.57 -6.01 -7.28
C ILE A 331 -12.96 -4.53 -7.12
N PHE A 332 -13.27 -4.08 -5.91
CA PHE A 332 -13.89 -2.77 -5.65
C PHE A 332 -12.98 -1.78 -4.89
N ALA A 333 -11.71 -2.14 -4.65
CA ALA A 333 -10.75 -1.36 -3.88
C ALA A 333 -11.27 -0.97 -2.49
N GLU A 334 -11.94 -1.90 -1.81
CA GLU A 334 -12.52 -1.72 -0.48
C GLU A 334 -11.59 -2.14 0.66
N PHE A 335 -10.56 -2.93 0.33
CA PHE A 335 -9.60 -3.44 1.29
C PHE A 335 -8.54 -2.39 1.63
N PHE A 336 -8.00 -2.46 2.85
CA PHE A 336 -6.98 -1.51 3.30
C PHE A 336 -5.58 -1.83 2.74
N VAL A 337 -5.37 -2.97 2.07
CA VAL A 337 -4.15 -3.27 1.32
C VAL A 337 -4.42 -3.04 -0.16
N VAL A 338 -3.64 -2.15 -0.76
CA VAL A 338 -3.73 -1.84 -2.20
C VAL A 338 -2.54 -2.46 -2.92
N GLY A 339 -2.83 -3.28 -3.92
CA GLY A 339 -1.83 -3.81 -4.86
C GLY A 339 -1.52 -2.82 -5.97
N GLN A 340 -0.24 -2.62 -6.28
CA GLN A 340 0.23 -1.87 -7.44
C GLN A 340 0.84 -2.84 -8.46
N PRO A 341 0.53 -2.70 -9.77
CA PRO A 341 1.14 -3.53 -10.80
C PRO A 341 2.61 -3.12 -10.97
N VAL A 342 3.51 -3.90 -10.37
CA VAL A 342 4.95 -3.68 -10.39
C VAL A 342 5.63 -4.92 -10.97
N LYS A 343 6.82 -4.75 -11.57
CA LYS A 343 7.69 -5.86 -11.98
C LYS A 343 7.99 -6.78 -10.79
N ALA A 344 8.21 -8.08 -11.07
CA ALA A 344 8.49 -9.12 -10.08
C ALA A 344 9.58 -8.74 -9.06
N GLU A 345 10.62 -8.05 -9.52
CA GLU A 345 11.81 -7.62 -8.76
C GLU A 345 11.48 -6.57 -7.70
N SER A 346 10.51 -5.69 -7.97
CA SER A 346 10.09 -4.61 -7.08
C SER A 346 8.78 -4.89 -6.34
N LEU A 347 8.20 -6.09 -6.51
CA LEU A 347 6.96 -6.52 -5.82
C LEU A 347 7.07 -6.38 -4.30
N TRP A 348 8.22 -6.74 -3.72
CA TRP A 348 8.42 -6.71 -2.27
C TRP A 348 8.35 -5.29 -1.69
N ARG A 349 9.03 -4.33 -2.35
CA ARG A 349 9.17 -2.93 -1.89
C ARG A 349 7.96 -2.08 -2.26
N GLU A 350 7.50 -2.15 -3.51
CA GLU A 350 6.51 -1.22 -4.06
C GLU A 350 5.15 -1.84 -4.35
N GLY A 351 5.06 -3.17 -4.39
CA GLY A 351 3.86 -3.89 -4.83
C GLY A 351 2.64 -3.72 -3.93
N TYR A 352 2.82 -3.47 -2.63
CA TYR A 352 1.69 -3.35 -1.70
C TYR A 352 1.86 -2.22 -0.70
N ARG A 353 0.79 -1.42 -0.54
CA ARG A 353 0.73 -0.29 0.39
C ARG A 353 -0.54 -0.34 1.24
N LEU A 354 -0.47 0.24 2.43
CA LEU A 354 -1.62 0.42 3.30
C LEU A 354 -2.36 1.71 2.96
N HIS A 355 -3.67 1.61 2.79
CA HIS A 355 -4.55 2.75 2.58
C HIS A 355 -5.20 3.16 3.91
N ALA A 356 -4.66 4.21 4.54
CA ALA A 356 -5.10 4.67 5.86
C ALA A 356 -6.59 5.08 5.92
N GLY A 357 -7.17 5.53 4.81
CA GLY A 357 -8.58 5.95 4.75
C GLY A 357 -9.60 4.81 4.83
N MET A 358 -9.19 3.58 4.52
CA MET A 358 -10.04 2.38 4.47
C MET A 358 -9.75 1.45 5.66
N LEU A 359 -8.85 1.84 6.56
CA LEU A 359 -8.52 1.08 7.76
C LEU A 359 -9.69 1.16 8.76
N PRO A 360 -10.34 0.04 9.12
CA PRO A 360 -11.40 0.07 10.13
C PRO A 360 -10.83 0.41 11.51
N SER A 361 -11.58 1.17 12.31
CA SER A 361 -11.14 1.63 13.63
C SER A 361 -10.89 0.52 14.65
N PHE A 362 -11.39 -0.69 14.41
CA PHE A 362 -11.19 -1.86 15.27
C PHE A 362 -9.90 -2.65 14.94
N ILE A 363 -9.28 -2.40 13.78
CA ILE A 363 -7.98 -2.97 13.43
C ILE A 363 -6.91 -1.96 13.80
N SER A 364 -5.97 -2.36 14.66
CA SER A 364 -4.86 -1.50 15.04
C SER A 364 -3.86 -1.35 13.88
N GLN A 365 -3.21 -0.19 13.78
CA GLN A 365 -2.13 0.04 12.81
C GLN A 365 -1.03 -1.05 12.83
N PRO A 366 -0.53 -1.53 14.00
CA PRO A 366 0.45 -2.61 14.01
C PRO A 366 -0.10 -3.93 13.50
N LEU A 367 -1.36 -4.28 13.78
CA LEU A 367 -1.98 -5.48 13.24
C LEU A 367 -2.11 -5.41 11.72
N ALA A 368 -2.52 -4.25 11.18
CA ALA A 368 -2.61 -4.05 9.73
C ALA A 368 -1.24 -4.13 9.03
N GLN A 369 -0.17 -3.61 9.65
CA GLN A 369 1.20 -3.77 9.15
C GLN A 369 1.64 -5.24 9.13
N ARG A 370 1.25 -6.02 10.14
CA ARG A 370 1.55 -7.45 10.18
C ARG A 370 0.78 -8.23 9.11
N ILE A 371 -0.52 -7.96 8.95
CA ILE A 371 -1.35 -8.54 7.87
C ILE A 371 -0.72 -8.25 6.51
N LEU A 372 -0.27 -7.02 6.26
CA LEU A 372 0.44 -6.65 5.03
C LEU A 372 1.70 -7.50 4.84
N ARG A 373 2.56 -7.61 5.87
CA ARG A 373 3.81 -8.37 5.80
C ARG A 373 3.57 -9.85 5.53
N THR A 374 2.64 -10.47 6.26
CA THR A 374 2.34 -11.90 6.09
C THR A 374 1.88 -12.22 4.68
N GLY A 375 0.95 -11.45 4.12
CA GLY A 375 0.50 -11.69 2.74
C GLY A 375 1.57 -11.33 1.69
N LYS A 376 2.44 -10.34 1.95
CA LYS A 376 3.64 -10.09 1.11
C LYS A 376 4.55 -11.32 1.08
N SER A 377 4.84 -11.93 2.23
CA SER A 377 5.66 -13.15 2.33
C SER A 377 5.07 -14.31 1.54
N ILE A 378 3.75 -14.56 1.65
CA ILE A 378 3.08 -15.64 0.91
C ILE A 378 3.06 -15.36 -0.59
N ASN A 379 2.70 -14.14 -0.99
CA ASN A 379 2.66 -13.80 -2.40
C ASN A 379 4.06 -13.88 -3.04
N PHE A 380 5.10 -13.49 -2.32
CA PHE A 380 6.49 -13.68 -2.78
C PHE A 380 6.85 -15.17 -2.93
N LEU A 381 6.49 -16.02 -1.96
CA LEU A 381 6.70 -17.47 -2.06
C LEU A 381 5.98 -18.07 -3.28
N ARG A 382 4.79 -17.57 -3.59
CA ARG A 382 3.98 -18.06 -4.69
C ARG A 382 4.46 -17.57 -6.06
N VAL A 383 4.68 -16.27 -6.21
CA VAL A 383 4.98 -15.63 -7.51
C VAL A 383 6.46 -15.73 -7.86
N CYS A 384 7.35 -15.58 -6.87
CA CYS A 384 8.80 -15.54 -7.12
C CYS A 384 9.49 -16.88 -6.86
N CYS A 385 8.99 -17.68 -5.90
CA CYS A 385 9.63 -18.95 -5.52
C CYS A 385 8.96 -20.21 -6.09
N ASP A 386 7.78 -20.09 -6.73
CA ASP A 386 6.94 -21.22 -7.17
C ASP A 386 6.78 -22.31 -6.09
N ASP A 387 6.76 -21.91 -4.82
CA ASP A 387 6.61 -22.84 -3.71
C ASP A 387 5.13 -23.03 -3.36
N ARG A 388 4.76 -24.25 -2.97
CA ARG A 388 3.40 -24.58 -2.49
C ARG A 388 3.37 -24.94 -1.00
N GLY A 389 4.53 -25.08 -0.35
CA GLY A 389 4.65 -25.40 1.08
C GLY A 389 4.07 -24.33 2.01
N TRP A 390 3.81 -23.13 1.50
CA TRP A 390 3.06 -22.10 2.23
C TRP A 390 1.63 -22.54 2.59
N ALA A 391 0.99 -23.40 1.78
CA ALA A 391 -0.39 -23.82 2.02
C ALA A 391 -0.51 -24.73 3.25
N ASP A 392 0.45 -25.64 3.43
CA ASP A 392 0.50 -26.54 4.58
C ASP A 392 0.83 -25.75 5.86
N THR A 393 1.79 -24.84 5.80
CA THR A 393 2.17 -23.98 6.94
C THR A 393 1.05 -23.01 7.34
N ALA A 394 0.29 -22.49 6.36
CA ALA A 394 -0.90 -21.67 6.60
C ALA A 394 -2.05 -22.48 7.23
N SER A 395 -2.27 -23.73 6.79
CA SER A 395 -3.26 -24.63 7.38
C SER A 395 -2.90 -25.01 8.83
N GLU A 396 -1.62 -25.24 9.11
CA GLU A 396 -1.12 -25.48 10.47
C GLU A 396 -1.25 -24.25 11.37
N ALA A 397 -1.04 -23.04 10.83
CA ALA A 397 -1.26 -21.79 11.55
C ALA A 397 -2.74 -21.60 11.93
N ALA A 398 -3.65 -21.90 10.99
CA ALA A 398 -5.09 -21.84 11.25
C ALA A 398 -5.51 -22.82 12.35
N ALA A 399 -4.98 -24.05 12.31
CA ALA A 399 -5.23 -25.07 13.33
C ALA A 399 -4.68 -24.67 14.72
N ALA A 400 -3.50 -24.06 14.78
CA ALA A 400 -2.89 -23.57 16.02
C ALA A 400 -3.67 -22.41 16.65
N ALA A 401 -4.33 -21.57 15.84
CA ALA A 401 -5.20 -20.50 16.30
C ALA A 401 -6.60 -21.00 16.73
N GLY A 402 -6.90 -22.30 16.62
CA GLY A 402 -8.22 -22.86 16.93
C GLY A 402 -9.29 -22.52 15.88
N THR A 403 -8.86 -22.09 14.70
CA THR A 403 -9.74 -21.71 13.58
C THR A 403 -9.68 -22.74 12.47
N THR A 404 -10.59 -22.65 11.49
CA THR A 404 -10.54 -23.49 10.29
C THR A 404 -10.16 -22.66 9.08
N THR A 405 -9.58 -23.30 8.06
CA THR A 405 -9.35 -22.68 6.75
C THR A 405 -10.65 -22.40 5.97
N ARG A 406 -11.83 -22.76 6.52
CA ARG A 406 -13.12 -22.61 5.86
C ARG A 406 -13.63 -21.17 5.94
N ARG A 407 -14.34 -20.74 4.88
CA ARG A 407 -15.02 -19.44 4.81
C ARG A 407 -15.96 -19.26 6.01
N GLY A 408 -15.93 -18.08 6.62
CA GLY A 408 -16.79 -17.72 7.76
C GLY A 408 -16.32 -18.21 9.13
N SER A 409 -15.08 -18.71 9.28
CA SER A 409 -14.54 -19.14 10.58
C SER A 409 -14.13 -17.98 11.51
N LEU A 410 -14.05 -16.75 11.02
CA LEU A 410 -13.67 -15.55 11.79
C LEU A 410 -14.80 -14.53 11.70
N GLY A 411 -15.37 -14.18 12.86
CA GLY A 411 -16.47 -13.22 12.97
C GLY A 411 -16.08 -11.90 13.62
N TYR A 412 -16.93 -10.89 13.43
CA TYR A 412 -16.82 -9.65 14.21
C TYR A 412 -17.01 -9.95 15.71
N GLY A 413 -16.04 -9.53 16.53
CA GLY A 413 -15.96 -9.81 17.97
C GLY A 413 -14.81 -10.74 18.37
N GLU A 414 -14.18 -11.40 17.40
CA GLU A 414 -13.04 -12.31 17.60
C GLU A 414 -11.72 -11.67 17.15
N THR A 415 -11.52 -10.38 17.48
CA THR A 415 -10.29 -9.65 17.10
C THR A 415 -9.03 -10.30 17.67
N ASP A 416 -9.13 -10.87 18.86
CA ASP A 416 -8.02 -11.53 19.55
C ASP A 416 -7.66 -12.84 18.83
N ALA A 417 -8.65 -13.58 18.31
CA ALA A 417 -8.42 -14.78 17.51
C ALA A 417 -7.82 -14.45 16.14
N LEU A 418 -8.22 -13.32 15.54
CA LEU A 418 -7.57 -12.82 14.32
C LEU A 418 -6.11 -12.44 14.61
N GLU A 419 -5.84 -11.74 15.71
CA GLU A 419 -4.47 -11.34 16.05
C GLU A 419 -3.59 -12.56 16.30
N THR A 420 -4.06 -13.56 17.05
CA THR A 420 -3.31 -14.81 17.26
C THR A 420 -3.07 -15.56 15.96
N LEU A 421 -4.07 -15.66 15.07
CA LEU A 421 -3.91 -16.26 13.75
C LEU A 421 -2.85 -15.54 12.92
N VAL A 422 -2.89 -14.21 12.86
CA VAL A 422 -1.90 -13.41 12.10
C VAL A 422 -0.50 -13.56 12.71
N VAL A 423 -0.39 -13.62 14.04
CA VAL A 423 0.90 -13.84 14.72
C VAL A 423 1.50 -15.19 14.36
N GLU A 424 0.69 -16.23 14.46
CA GLU A 424 1.10 -17.61 14.24
C GLU A 424 1.36 -17.90 12.75
N ALA A 425 0.59 -17.27 11.86
CA ALA A 425 0.81 -17.32 10.41
C ALA A 425 2.11 -16.62 10.04
N ALA A 426 2.31 -15.36 10.45
CA ALA A 426 3.54 -14.61 10.17
C ALA A 426 4.78 -15.40 10.60
N LYS A 427 4.83 -15.86 11.86
CA LYS A 427 5.98 -16.58 12.39
C LYS A 427 6.31 -17.85 11.62
N ARG A 428 5.31 -18.62 11.18
CA ARG A 428 5.54 -19.87 10.41
C ARG A 428 5.94 -19.57 8.97
N ILE A 429 5.26 -18.63 8.33
CA ILE A 429 5.50 -18.27 6.93
C ILE A 429 6.86 -17.60 6.78
N ASP A 430 7.22 -16.66 7.66
CA ASP A 430 8.49 -15.94 7.57
C ASP A 430 9.66 -16.90 7.85
N LYS A 431 9.51 -17.83 8.79
CA LYS A 431 10.48 -18.91 9.00
C LYS A 431 10.61 -19.79 7.75
N HIS A 432 9.50 -20.24 7.18
CA HIS A 432 9.50 -21.06 5.97
C HIS A 432 10.12 -20.32 4.78
N LEU A 433 9.83 -19.02 4.64
CA LEU A 433 10.42 -18.16 3.63
C LEU A 433 11.95 -18.09 3.75
N LEU A 434 12.46 -17.86 4.96
CA LEU A 434 13.90 -17.86 5.19
C LEU A 434 14.52 -19.24 4.94
N ASP A 435 13.84 -20.32 5.36
CA ASP A 435 14.29 -21.69 5.11
C ASP A 435 14.38 -21.97 3.60
N VAL A 436 13.38 -21.57 2.80
CA VAL A 436 13.40 -21.67 1.33
C VAL A 436 14.53 -20.83 0.74
N MET A 437 14.75 -19.60 1.23
CA MET A 437 15.82 -18.73 0.75
C MET A 437 17.22 -19.30 1.04
N TYR A 438 17.42 -19.90 2.21
CA TYR A 438 18.70 -20.49 2.60
C TYR A 438 18.96 -21.86 1.96
N THR A 439 17.95 -22.72 1.86
CA THR A 439 18.11 -24.10 1.38
C THR A 439 18.00 -24.21 -0.14
N ARG A 440 16.90 -23.72 -0.72
CA ARG A 440 16.61 -23.88 -2.15
C ARG A 440 17.39 -22.88 -3.00
N TYR A 441 17.45 -21.63 -2.55
CA TYR A 441 18.11 -20.54 -3.28
C TYR A 441 19.49 -20.20 -2.75
N LYS A 442 20.02 -20.96 -1.78
CA LYS A 442 21.42 -20.88 -1.33
C LYS A 442 21.88 -19.43 -1.06
N PHE A 443 21.02 -18.59 -0.49
CA PHE A 443 21.26 -17.13 -0.36
C PHE A 443 22.63 -16.79 0.26
N LYS A 444 23.05 -17.54 1.29
CA LYS A 444 24.34 -17.34 1.96
C LYS A 444 25.52 -17.55 1.00
N GLU A 445 25.43 -18.53 0.10
CA GLU A 445 26.48 -18.85 -0.87
C GLU A 445 26.58 -17.75 -1.94
N HIS A 446 25.45 -17.20 -2.40
CA HIS A 446 25.45 -16.05 -3.31
C HIS A 446 26.08 -14.80 -2.67
N CYS A 447 25.76 -14.50 -1.40
CA CYS A 447 26.41 -13.42 -0.66
C CYS A 447 27.93 -13.65 -0.53
N LEU A 448 28.35 -14.89 -0.24
CA LEU A 448 29.76 -15.28 -0.17
C LEU A 448 30.44 -15.14 -1.54
N ALA A 449 29.75 -15.49 -2.63
CA ALA A 449 30.27 -15.32 -3.98
C ALA A 449 30.49 -13.85 -4.33
N ILE A 450 29.54 -12.97 -4.00
CA ILE A 450 29.71 -11.52 -4.17
C ILE A 450 30.92 -11.03 -3.36
N LYS A 451 31.11 -11.50 -2.12
CA LYS A 451 32.32 -11.20 -1.34
C LYS A 451 33.61 -11.71 -2.01
N ARG A 452 33.62 -12.95 -2.50
CA ARG A 452 34.80 -13.58 -3.11
C ARG A 452 35.22 -12.89 -4.41
N TYR A 453 34.26 -12.63 -5.30
CA TYR A 453 34.52 -12.16 -6.66
C TYR A 453 34.39 -10.63 -6.81
N LEU A 454 33.28 -10.02 -6.37
CA LEU A 454 33.04 -8.58 -6.54
C LEU A 454 33.77 -7.73 -5.48
N LEU A 455 33.99 -8.25 -4.28
CA LEU A 455 34.79 -7.54 -3.26
C LEU A 455 36.25 -7.99 -3.24
N LEU A 456 36.68 -8.76 -4.24
CA LEU A 456 38.05 -9.26 -4.41
C LEU A 456 38.59 -10.06 -3.20
N GLY A 457 37.71 -10.72 -2.44
CA GLY A 457 38.11 -11.52 -1.28
C GLY A 457 38.94 -12.77 -1.64
N GLN A 458 38.77 -13.30 -2.85
CA GLN A 458 39.49 -14.49 -3.31
C GLN A 458 40.77 -14.12 -4.07
N GLY A 459 41.88 -14.05 -3.34
CA GLY A 459 43.15 -13.51 -3.87
C GLY A 459 43.80 -14.32 -4.99
N ASP A 460 43.65 -15.65 -5.01
CA ASP A 460 44.23 -16.50 -6.05
C ASP A 460 43.55 -16.25 -7.41
N PHE A 461 42.22 -16.26 -7.44
CA PHE A 461 41.42 -15.92 -8.62
C PHE A 461 41.78 -14.53 -9.15
N VAL A 462 41.78 -13.51 -8.29
CA VAL A 462 42.07 -12.13 -8.70
C VAL A 462 43.48 -12.00 -9.25
N GLN A 463 44.46 -12.70 -8.68
CA GLN A 463 45.83 -12.68 -9.17
C GLN A 463 45.94 -13.30 -10.58
N TYR A 464 45.34 -14.47 -10.81
CA TYR A 464 45.34 -15.09 -12.14
C TYR A 464 44.58 -14.24 -13.16
N LEU A 465 43.42 -13.70 -12.77
CA LEU A 465 42.65 -12.80 -13.63
C LEU A 465 43.48 -11.58 -14.05
N MET A 466 44.15 -10.92 -13.10
CA MET A 466 45.01 -9.77 -13.37
C MET A 466 46.18 -10.10 -14.31
N ASP A 467 46.79 -11.27 -14.16
CA ASP A 467 47.93 -11.69 -14.99
C ASP A 467 47.52 -12.05 -16.42
N ILE A 468 46.34 -12.66 -16.61
CA ILE A 468 45.78 -13.00 -17.93
C ILE A 468 45.25 -11.76 -18.64
N VAL A 469 44.43 -10.98 -17.94
CA VAL A 469 43.68 -9.85 -18.51
C VAL A 469 44.56 -8.60 -18.64
N GLY A 470 45.66 -8.50 -17.88
CA GLY A 470 46.47 -7.29 -17.83
C GLY A 470 47.16 -6.88 -19.14
N GLN A 471 47.46 -7.82 -20.03
CA GLN A 471 48.02 -7.51 -21.36
C GLN A 471 46.97 -6.84 -22.25
N GLU A 472 45.78 -7.43 -22.31
CA GLU A 472 44.65 -6.94 -23.11
C GLU A 472 44.10 -5.61 -22.59
N LEU A 473 44.03 -5.40 -21.27
CA LEU A 473 43.54 -4.13 -20.70
C LEU A 473 44.51 -2.96 -20.91
N SER A 474 45.75 -3.23 -21.28
CA SER A 474 46.73 -2.19 -21.58
C SER A 474 46.48 -1.54 -22.95
N GLU A 475 45.71 -2.19 -23.82
CA GLU A 475 45.22 -1.65 -25.09
C GLU A 475 44.13 -0.57 -24.89
N PRO A 476 43.91 0.32 -25.89
CA PRO A 476 42.81 1.27 -25.85
C PRO A 476 41.46 0.57 -25.79
N ALA A 477 40.50 1.14 -25.06
CA ALA A 477 39.18 0.51 -24.81
C ALA A 477 38.42 0.08 -26.08
N ASN A 478 38.63 0.78 -27.20
CA ASN A 478 37.94 0.52 -28.47
C ASN A 478 38.30 -0.84 -29.11
N THR A 479 39.46 -1.42 -28.79
CA THR A 479 39.89 -2.70 -29.38
C THR A 479 39.41 -3.91 -28.58
N ILE A 480 38.94 -3.69 -27.34
CA ILE A 480 38.66 -4.76 -26.39
C ILE A 480 37.24 -5.26 -26.59
N SER A 481 37.12 -6.52 -27.01
CA SER A 481 35.81 -7.16 -27.16
C SER A 481 35.32 -7.78 -25.85
N SER A 482 34.03 -7.58 -25.52
CA SER A 482 33.41 -8.19 -24.34
C SER A 482 33.46 -9.73 -24.38
N PHE A 483 33.40 -10.32 -25.57
CA PHE A 483 33.45 -11.77 -25.76
C PHE A 483 34.84 -12.34 -25.41
N GLN A 484 35.92 -11.69 -25.85
CA GLN A 484 37.28 -12.10 -25.51
C GLN A 484 37.50 -11.99 -24.00
N MET A 485 37.04 -10.91 -23.36
CA MET A 485 37.15 -10.75 -21.91
C MET A 485 36.39 -11.83 -21.14
N ALA A 486 35.20 -12.22 -21.60
CA ALA A 486 34.47 -13.35 -21.02
C ALA A 486 35.24 -14.67 -21.15
N GLY A 487 35.88 -14.93 -22.31
CA GLY A 487 36.74 -16.09 -22.50
C GLY A 487 37.97 -16.10 -21.57
N LEU A 488 38.58 -14.95 -21.31
CA LEU A 488 39.69 -14.83 -20.35
C LEU A 488 39.24 -15.00 -18.90
N LEU A 489 38.04 -14.51 -18.55
CA LEU A 489 37.43 -14.75 -17.24
C LEU A 489 37.23 -16.25 -17.01
N GLU A 490 36.67 -16.98 -17.97
CA GLU A 490 36.52 -18.44 -17.91
C GLU A 490 37.87 -19.15 -17.74
N SER A 491 38.90 -18.72 -18.47
CA SER A 491 40.26 -19.25 -18.31
C SER A 491 40.80 -19.00 -16.90
N ALA A 492 40.55 -17.81 -16.33
CA ALA A 492 40.98 -17.46 -14.98
C ALA A 492 40.27 -18.32 -13.92
N ILE A 493 38.95 -18.52 -14.06
CA ILE A 493 38.15 -19.39 -13.18
C ILE A 493 38.74 -20.80 -13.18
N ARG A 494 38.97 -21.39 -14.36
CA ARG A 494 39.54 -22.76 -14.50
C ARG A 494 40.97 -22.89 -13.95
N SER A 495 41.75 -21.81 -13.99
CA SER A 495 43.13 -21.80 -13.49
C SER A 495 43.25 -21.62 -11.96
N SER A 496 42.15 -21.27 -11.29
CA SER A 496 42.13 -20.92 -9.87
C SER A 496 41.32 -21.93 -9.04
N ASN A 497 41.32 -21.79 -7.71
CA ASN A 497 40.47 -22.63 -6.86
C ASN A 497 38.97 -22.30 -6.99
N ALA A 498 38.61 -21.23 -7.71
CA ALA A 498 37.23 -20.92 -8.06
C ALA A 498 36.54 -22.03 -8.86
N GLN A 499 37.30 -22.91 -9.54
CA GLN A 499 36.75 -24.05 -10.29
C GLN A 499 35.92 -25.03 -9.45
N TYR A 500 36.12 -25.04 -8.12
CA TYR A 500 35.42 -25.94 -7.19
C TYR A 500 34.16 -25.32 -6.60
N ASP A 501 33.87 -24.05 -6.88
CA ASP A 501 32.62 -23.41 -6.49
C ASP A 501 31.45 -23.91 -7.35
N ASP A 502 30.22 -23.70 -6.86
CA ASP A 502 29.03 -24.18 -7.56
C ASP A 502 28.91 -23.56 -8.97
N PRO A 503 28.58 -24.37 -9.99
CA PRO A 503 28.51 -23.91 -11.37
C PRO A 503 27.42 -22.84 -11.58
N ASP A 504 26.33 -22.88 -10.80
CA ASP A 504 25.28 -21.85 -10.86
C ASP A 504 25.78 -20.48 -10.38
N ILE A 505 26.74 -20.45 -9.45
CA ILE A 505 27.35 -19.20 -8.98
C ILE A 505 28.27 -18.63 -10.05
N LEU A 506 29.05 -19.49 -10.71
CA LEU A 506 30.00 -19.10 -11.76
C LEU A 506 29.28 -18.61 -13.03
N ASP A 507 28.19 -19.26 -13.45
CA ASP A 507 27.38 -18.84 -14.61
C ASP A 507 26.75 -17.44 -14.44
N ARG A 508 26.61 -16.97 -13.19
CA ARG A 508 26.09 -15.65 -12.85
C ARG A 508 27.15 -14.56 -12.86
N LEU A 509 28.44 -14.92 -12.86
CA LEU A 509 29.53 -13.95 -12.94
C LEU A 509 29.76 -13.56 -14.39
N ARG A 510 29.56 -12.27 -14.71
CA ARG A 510 29.69 -11.76 -16.08
C ARG A 510 30.64 -10.58 -16.14
N VAL A 511 31.26 -10.39 -17.30
CA VAL A 511 32.05 -9.19 -17.58
C VAL A 511 31.11 -8.10 -18.07
N LYS A 512 31.18 -6.93 -17.44
CA LYS A 512 30.50 -5.70 -17.86
C LYS A 512 31.53 -4.69 -18.33
N MET A 513 31.35 -4.17 -19.54
CA MET A 513 32.17 -3.08 -20.07
C MET A 513 31.44 -1.76 -19.83
N LEU A 514 32.08 -0.82 -19.13
CA LEU A 514 31.54 0.52 -18.90
C LEU A 514 31.60 1.36 -20.20
N PRO A 515 30.74 2.39 -20.35
CA PRO A 515 30.87 3.33 -21.46
C PRO A 515 32.21 4.09 -21.36
N HIS A 516 32.94 4.17 -22.48
CA HIS A 516 34.30 4.70 -22.55
C HIS A 516 34.39 6.00 -23.36
N GLY A 517 35.27 6.91 -22.93
CA GLY A 517 35.63 8.14 -23.62
C GLY A 517 36.83 7.99 -24.56
N THR A 518 37.15 9.06 -25.31
CA THR A 518 38.34 9.09 -26.17
C THR A 518 39.61 9.17 -25.33
N GLY A 519 40.36 8.06 -25.24
CA GLY A 519 41.63 7.97 -24.52
C GLY A 519 41.64 6.99 -23.34
N ASP A 520 40.50 6.40 -23.01
CA ASP A 520 40.40 5.42 -21.93
C ASP A 520 41.09 4.11 -22.31
N ARG A 521 41.78 3.51 -21.33
CA ARG A 521 42.37 2.17 -21.46
C ARG A 521 41.38 1.12 -20.96
N GLY A 522 41.56 -0.13 -21.39
CA GLY A 522 40.73 -1.24 -20.93
C GLY A 522 40.61 -1.34 -19.40
N TRP A 523 41.68 -1.00 -18.68
CA TRP A 523 41.71 -1.00 -17.22
C TRP A 523 40.64 -0.15 -16.52
N ASP A 524 40.16 0.91 -17.17
CA ASP A 524 39.16 1.82 -16.62
C ASP A 524 37.73 1.42 -17.02
N VAL A 525 37.60 0.53 -18.01
CA VAL A 525 36.35 0.11 -18.62
C VAL A 525 35.89 -1.25 -18.11
N PHE A 526 36.84 -2.12 -17.76
CA PHE A 526 36.58 -3.47 -17.29
C PHE A 526 35.87 -3.48 -15.93
N SER A 527 34.80 -4.26 -15.82
CA SER A 527 34.09 -4.50 -14.57
C SER A 527 33.54 -5.92 -14.50
N LEU A 528 33.37 -6.45 -13.30
CA LEU A 528 32.64 -7.68 -13.05
C LEU A 528 31.23 -7.36 -12.53
N GLU A 529 30.24 -8.09 -13.04
CA GLU A 529 28.84 -7.98 -12.67
C GLU A 529 28.33 -9.35 -12.20
N TYR A 530 27.43 -9.33 -11.22
CA TYR A 530 26.79 -10.53 -10.68
C TYR A 530 25.31 -10.52 -11.05
N ASP A 531 24.87 -11.49 -11.85
CA ASP A 531 23.49 -11.60 -12.33
C ASP A 531 22.61 -12.33 -11.29
N ALA A 532 21.94 -11.54 -10.44
CA ALA A 532 21.01 -12.05 -9.44
C ALA A 532 19.63 -12.34 -10.06
N ARG A 533 19.45 -13.55 -10.60
CA ARG A 533 18.14 -13.99 -11.12
C ARG A 533 17.07 -14.06 -10.01
N VAL A 534 15.79 -14.02 -10.41
CA VAL A 534 14.63 -14.25 -9.51
C VAL A 534 14.82 -15.55 -8.72
N PRO A 535 14.59 -15.57 -7.39
CA PRO A 535 13.98 -14.53 -6.53
C PRO A 535 14.99 -13.59 -5.84
N LEU A 536 16.30 -13.77 -6.08
CA LEU A 536 17.38 -13.04 -5.39
C LEU A 536 17.47 -11.56 -5.78
N ASP A 537 16.96 -11.20 -6.96
CA ASP A 537 16.90 -9.81 -7.44
C ASP A 537 16.12 -8.88 -6.50
N THR A 538 15.15 -9.43 -5.75
CA THR A 538 14.39 -8.63 -4.76
C THR A 538 15.27 -8.09 -3.63
N VAL A 539 16.34 -8.83 -3.29
CA VAL A 539 17.38 -8.40 -2.37
C VAL A 539 18.47 -7.62 -3.11
N PHE A 540 18.91 -8.15 -4.24
CA PHE A 540 19.99 -7.62 -5.07
C PHE A 540 19.50 -6.68 -6.16
N THR A 541 18.69 -5.70 -5.77
CA THR A 541 18.13 -4.72 -6.72
C THR A 541 19.20 -4.03 -7.57
N GLU A 542 18.81 -3.50 -8.73
CA GLU A 542 19.72 -2.72 -9.59
C GLU A 542 20.47 -1.61 -8.83
N SER A 543 19.80 -0.96 -7.86
CA SER A 543 20.41 0.07 -7.01
C SER A 543 21.52 -0.46 -6.11
N VAL A 544 21.33 -1.67 -5.58
CA VAL A 544 22.29 -2.38 -4.74
C VAL A 544 23.48 -2.84 -5.57
N MET A 545 23.23 -3.39 -6.76
CA MET A 545 24.29 -3.81 -7.68
C MET A 545 25.12 -2.63 -8.19
N ALA A 546 24.50 -1.47 -8.43
CA ALA A 546 25.24 -0.25 -8.76
C ALA A 546 26.19 0.18 -7.63
N ARG A 547 25.81 -0.01 -6.36
CA ARG A 547 26.69 0.26 -5.21
C ARG A 547 27.85 -0.73 -5.15
N TYR A 548 27.60 -2.02 -5.38
CA TYR A 548 28.67 -3.02 -5.49
C TYR A 548 29.64 -2.73 -6.62
N LEU A 549 29.14 -2.36 -7.81
CA LEU A 549 29.96 -1.97 -8.95
C LEU A 549 30.86 -0.77 -8.63
N ARG A 550 30.33 0.23 -7.91
CA ARG A 550 31.11 1.37 -7.44
C ARG A 550 32.23 0.97 -6.48
N ILE A 551 31.96 0.02 -5.57
CA ILE A 551 32.97 -0.54 -4.66
C ILE A 551 34.01 -1.34 -5.45
N PHE A 552 33.58 -2.22 -6.36
CA PHE A 552 34.45 -3.02 -7.23
C PHE A 552 35.41 -2.12 -8.00
N ASN A 553 34.93 -1.07 -8.66
CA ASN A 553 35.77 -0.17 -9.46
C ASN A 553 36.87 0.50 -8.63
N PHE A 554 36.56 0.84 -7.37
CA PHE A 554 37.55 1.38 -6.45
C PHE A 554 38.60 0.33 -6.05
N LEU A 555 38.15 -0.85 -5.65
CA LEU A 555 39.04 -1.97 -5.27
C LEU A 555 39.90 -2.43 -6.44
N TRP A 556 39.33 -2.48 -7.64
CA TRP A 556 40.02 -2.83 -8.88
C TRP A 556 41.13 -1.83 -9.22
N LYS A 557 40.87 -0.53 -9.08
CA LYS A 557 41.91 0.50 -9.25
C LYS A 557 43.02 0.39 -8.22
N LEU A 558 42.68 0.14 -6.95
CA LEU A 558 43.68 -0.11 -5.91
C LEU A 558 44.54 -1.35 -6.23
N ARG A 559 43.91 -2.45 -6.65
CA ARG A 559 44.59 -3.70 -7.03
C ARG A 559 45.47 -3.52 -8.28
N ARG A 560 45.04 -2.70 -9.24
CA ARG A 560 45.85 -2.31 -10.41
C ARG A 560 47.14 -1.62 -9.99
N VAL A 561 47.09 -0.69 -9.04
CA VAL A 561 48.27 0.02 -8.55
C VAL A 561 49.23 -0.90 -7.81
N GLU A 562 48.71 -1.82 -7.00
CA GLU A 562 49.51 -2.84 -6.33
C GLU A 562 50.21 -3.77 -7.34
N HIS A 563 49.46 -4.29 -8.32
CA HIS A 563 50.03 -5.11 -9.42
C HIS A 563 51.06 -4.30 -10.22
N ALA A 564 50.80 -3.00 -10.43
CA ALA A 564 51.72 -2.07 -11.04
C ALA A 564 53.08 -2.09 -10.31
N LEU A 565 53.06 -1.83 -9.00
CA LEU A 565 54.24 -1.80 -8.15
C LEU A 565 54.96 -3.16 -8.08
N ILE A 566 54.23 -4.27 -7.95
CA ILE A 566 54.83 -5.62 -7.94
C ILE A 566 55.55 -5.90 -9.26
N GLY A 567 54.96 -5.52 -10.40
CA GLY A 567 55.61 -5.64 -11.70
C GLY A 567 56.90 -4.80 -11.80
N ALA A 568 56.86 -3.54 -11.35
CA ALA A 568 58.04 -2.67 -11.30
C ALA A 568 59.15 -3.24 -10.39
N TRP A 569 58.80 -3.91 -9.29
CA TRP A 569 59.77 -4.60 -8.44
C TRP A 569 60.40 -5.83 -9.14
N LYS A 570 59.58 -6.60 -9.87
CA LYS A 570 60.07 -7.75 -10.65
C LYS A 570 61.07 -7.31 -11.72
N THR A 571 60.83 -6.18 -12.39
CA THR A 571 61.75 -5.62 -13.40
C THR A 571 62.99 -5.00 -12.76
N MET A 572 62.84 -4.29 -11.64
CA MET A 572 63.95 -3.63 -10.92
C MET A 572 64.87 -4.60 -10.15
N LYS A 573 64.49 -5.89 -10.00
CA LYS A 573 65.12 -6.85 -9.08
C LYS A 573 66.67 -6.79 -9.15
N PRO A 574 67.33 -6.26 -8.10
CA PRO A 574 68.70 -5.73 -8.19
C PRO A 574 69.79 -6.79 -8.47
N ASN A 575 69.52 -8.08 -8.23
CA ASN A 575 70.54 -9.12 -8.39
C ASN A 575 70.91 -9.40 -9.85
N CYS A 576 70.01 -9.16 -10.81
CA CYS A 576 70.29 -9.38 -12.25
C CYS A 576 71.09 -8.23 -12.88
N ILE A 577 70.90 -7.00 -12.38
CA ILE A 577 71.56 -5.80 -12.92
C ILE A 577 72.98 -5.66 -12.36
N THR A 578 73.20 -6.00 -11.09
CA THR A 578 74.44 -5.64 -10.38
C THR A 578 75.56 -6.70 -10.48
N SER A 579 75.22 -7.97 -10.69
CA SER A 579 76.16 -9.10 -10.54
C SER A 579 77.14 -9.28 -11.72
N HIS A 580 76.70 -9.13 -12.98
CA HIS A 580 77.54 -9.47 -14.15
C HIS A 580 77.78 -8.32 -15.13
N SER A 581 77.16 -7.16 -14.92
CA SER A 581 76.95 -6.19 -16.01
C SER A 581 77.91 -5.00 -16.04
N PHE A 582 78.68 -4.73 -14.97
CA PHE A 582 79.33 -3.41 -14.79
C PHE A 582 80.75 -3.43 -14.21
N THR A 583 81.54 -4.48 -14.42
CA THR A 583 82.97 -4.47 -14.03
C THR A 583 83.84 -3.58 -14.92
N LYS A 584 83.33 -3.12 -16.08
CA LYS A 584 84.10 -2.37 -17.10
C LYS A 584 83.67 -0.92 -17.34
N LEU A 585 82.63 -0.41 -16.66
CA LEU A 585 82.24 1.00 -16.74
C LEU A 585 83.08 1.88 -15.81
N GLN A 586 83.31 3.13 -16.20
CA GLN A 586 84.01 4.12 -15.38
C GLN A 586 83.30 4.33 -14.02
N HIS A 587 84.09 4.55 -12.95
CA HIS A 587 83.59 4.62 -11.57
C HIS A 587 82.48 5.66 -11.37
N ALA A 588 82.53 6.79 -12.08
CA ALA A 588 81.57 7.88 -11.98
C ALA A 588 80.16 7.51 -12.48
N VAL A 589 80.05 6.91 -13.67
CA VAL A 589 78.76 6.48 -14.25
C VAL A 589 78.16 5.32 -13.43
N LYS A 590 79.01 4.44 -12.90
CA LYS A 590 78.59 3.35 -11.99
C LYS A 590 77.99 3.90 -10.69
N LEU A 591 78.60 4.92 -10.08
CA LEU A 591 78.06 5.58 -8.89
C LEU A 591 76.73 6.29 -9.18
N GLN A 592 76.64 6.99 -10.31
CA GLN A 592 75.40 7.66 -10.73
C GLN A 592 74.26 6.66 -10.94
N LEU A 593 74.51 5.55 -11.63
CA LEU A 593 73.54 4.48 -11.82
C LEU A 593 73.07 3.87 -10.50
N LEU A 594 74.01 3.54 -9.60
CA LEU A 594 73.68 3.00 -8.27
C LEU A 594 72.88 4.01 -7.43
N SER A 595 73.17 5.30 -7.54
CA SER A 595 72.41 6.36 -6.89
C SER A 595 70.98 6.43 -7.44
N THR A 596 70.80 6.45 -8.75
CA THR A 596 69.48 6.51 -9.40
C THR A 596 68.65 5.26 -9.11
N LEU A 597 69.25 4.06 -9.13
CA LEU A 597 68.59 2.81 -8.76
C LEU A 597 68.17 2.78 -7.28
N ARG A 598 69.04 3.19 -6.36
CA ARG A 598 68.70 3.28 -4.93
C ARG A 598 67.57 4.26 -4.69
N ARG A 599 67.60 5.42 -5.36
CA ARG A 599 66.51 6.40 -5.29
C ARG A 599 65.20 5.81 -5.79
N CYS A 600 65.21 5.12 -6.92
CA CYS A 600 64.04 4.43 -7.47
C CYS A 600 63.50 3.37 -6.48
N GLN A 601 64.38 2.62 -5.83
CA GLN A 601 64.00 1.66 -4.79
C GLN A 601 63.38 2.32 -3.56
N VAL A 602 63.90 3.46 -3.12
CA VAL A 602 63.34 4.20 -1.97
C VAL A 602 61.92 4.69 -2.29
N ILE A 603 61.72 5.28 -3.46
CA ILE A 603 60.40 5.75 -3.90
C ILE A 603 59.42 4.58 -4.03
N TRP A 604 59.86 3.47 -4.64
CA TRP A 604 59.07 2.25 -4.73
C TRP A 604 58.65 1.75 -3.35
N ASN A 605 59.58 1.69 -2.38
CA ASN A 605 59.27 1.26 -1.02
C ASN A 605 58.25 2.18 -0.34
N GLN A 606 58.35 3.50 -0.53
CA GLN A 606 57.39 4.47 0.02
C GLN A 606 56.00 4.29 -0.58
N MET A 607 55.90 4.19 -1.91
CA MET A 607 54.64 3.95 -2.62
C MET A 607 54.04 2.59 -2.24
N ASN A 608 54.85 1.54 -2.19
CA ASN A 608 54.42 0.20 -1.82
C ASN A 608 53.93 0.13 -0.38
N HIS A 609 54.64 0.77 0.56
CA HIS A 609 54.21 0.84 1.96
C HIS A 609 52.84 1.52 2.10
N PHE A 610 52.63 2.65 1.43
CA PHE A 610 51.34 3.35 1.42
C PHE A 610 50.21 2.47 0.86
N VAL A 611 50.38 1.93 -0.35
CA VAL A 611 49.36 1.12 -1.04
C VAL A 611 49.04 -0.15 -0.25
N THR A 612 50.06 -0.83 0.26
CA THR A 612 49.90 -2.07 1.04
C THR A 612 49.12 -1.80 2.34
N ASN A 613 49.43 -0.73 3.07
CA ASN A 613 48.71 -0.38 4.29
C ASN A 613 47.26 0.03 4.02
N LEU A 614 47.03 0.79 2.94
CA LEU A 614 45.68 1.17 2.52
C LEU A 614 44.83 -0.06 2.16
N GLN A 615 45.42 -1.01 1.43
CA GLN A 615 44.78 -2.28 1.09
C GLN A 615 44.48 -3.10 2.35
N TYR A 616 45.42 -3.20 3.29
CA TYR A 616 45.17 -3.91 4.55
C TYR A 616 44.03 -3.29 5.34
N TYR A 617 43.95 -1.96 5.40
CA TYR A 617 42.81 -1.28 6.03
C TYR A 617 41.48 -1.64 5.36
N ILE A 618 41.39 -1.53 4.04
CA ILE A 618 40.13 -1.78 3.33
C ILE A 618 39.72 -3.26 3.44
N MET A 619 40.66 -4.20 3.24
CA MET A 619 40.36 -5.63 3.28
C MET A 619 39.99 -6.11 4.69
N PHE A 620 40.79 -5.79 5.71
CA PHE A 620 40.61 -6.37 7.04
C PHE A 620 39.71 -5.51 7.96
N GLU A 621 39.90 -4.20 8.01
CA GLU A 621 39.14 -3.35 8.95
C GLU A 621 37.76 -2.97 8.40
N VAL A 622 37.63 -2.80 7.08
CA VAL A 622 36.37 -2.41 6.46
C VAL A 622 35.58 -3.62 6.01
N LEU A 623 36.10 -4.42 5.07
CA LEU A 623 35.35 -5.51 4.45
C LEU A 623 35.12 -6.69 5.40
N GLU A 624 36.15 -7.16 6.12
CA GLU A 624 35.99 -8.33 6.99
C GLU A 624 35.12 -8.05 8.21
N VAL A 625 35.31 -6.91 8.89
CA VAL A 625 34.49 -6.51 10.05
C VAL A 625 33.03 -6.25 9.65
N SER A 626 32.80 -5.59 8.51
CA SER A 626 31.43 -5.39 8.02
C SER A 626 30.77 -6.72 7.64
N TRP A 627 31.53 -7.64 7.05
CA TRP A 627 31.03 -8.98 6.71
C TRP A 627 30.70 -9.81 7.95
N SER A 628 31.53 -9.80 9.00
CA SER A 628 31.23 -10.52 10.24
C SER A 628 29.97 -9.99 10.90
N ASN A 629 29.78 -8.66 10.90
CA ASN A 629 28.56 -8.05 11.44
C ASN A 629 27.33 -8.44 10.62
N PHE A 630 27.43 -8.39 9.28
CA PHE A 630 26.36 -8.82 8.39
C PHE A 630 26.03 -10.31 8.55
N SER A 631 27.04 -11.17 8.66
CA SER A 631 26.86 -12.61 8.85
C SER A 631 26.12 -12.91 10.16
N ASN A 632 26.45 -12.21 11.24
CA ASN A 632 25.75 -12.35 12.52
C ASN A 632 24.30 -11.83 12.45
N GLU A 633 24.08 -10.66 11.82
CA GLU A 633 22.73 -10.09 11.65
C GLU A 633 21.86 -10.97 10.73
N MET A 634 22.44 -11.58 9.70
CA MET A 634 21.78 -12.52 8.80
C MET A 634 21.30 -13.78 9.53
N GLU A 635 22.04 -14.29 10.52
CA GLU A 635 21.63 -15.46 11.31
C GLU A 635 20.55 -15.12 12.35
N VAL A 636 20.49 -13.88 12.81
CA VAL A 636 19.49 -13.42 13.78
C VAL A 636 18.19 -12.94 13.12
N ALA A 637 18.22 -12.64 11.83
CA ALA A 637 17.06 -12.16 11.07
C ALA A 637 15.89 -13.16 11.12
N LYS A 638 14.69 -12.64 11.42
CA LYS A 638 13.46 -13.42 11.48
C LYS A 638 12.61 -13.29 10.23
N ASP A 639 12.70 -12.13 9.60
CA ASP A 639 11.90 -11.73 8.44
C ASP A 639 12.82 -11.31 7.28
N LEU A 640 12.29 -11.32 6.05
CA LEU A 640 13.02 -10.85 4.87
C LEU A 640 13.32 -9.34 4.94
N ASP A 641 12.44 -8.54 5.57
CA ASP A 641 12.67 -7.11 5.78
C ASP A 641 13.89 -6.84 6.68
N ASP A 642 14.08 -7.65 7.73
CA ASP A 642 15.25 -7.57 8.61
C ASP A 642 16.53 -7.91 7.84
N LEU A 643 16.47 -8.93 6.96
CA LEU A 643 17.58 -9.32 6.09
C LEU A 643 17.95 -8.21 5.10
N LEU A 644 16.95 -7.57 4.48
CA LEU A 644 17.14 -6.41 3.59
C LEU A 644 17.78 -5.23 4.32
N ALA A 645 17.30 -4.92 5.53
CA ALA A 645 17.85 -3.84 6.35
C ALA A 645 19.30 -4.12 6.78
N ALA A 646 19.62 -5.36 7.17
CA ALA A 646 20.97 -5.78 7.50
C ALA A 646 21.91 -5.64 6.30
N HIS A 647 21.45 -6.03 5.10
CA HIS A 647 22.23 -5.91 3.87
C HIS A 647 22.45 -4.45 3.45
N ASP A 648 21.43 -3.60 3.55
CA ASP A 648 21.55 -2.16 3.25
C ASP A 648 22.52 -1.47 4.23
N LYS A 649 22.48 -1.85 5.51
CA LYS A 649 23.43 -1.41 6.55
C LYS A 649 24.85 -1.87 6.25
N TYR A 650 25.05 -3.13 5.86
CA TYR A 650 26.33 -3.70 5.44
C TYR A 650 26.98 -2.87 4.31
N LEU A 651 26.23 -2.65 3.23
CA LEU A 651 26.70 -1.86 2.11
C LEU A 651 26.95 -0.40 2.47
N HIS A 652 26.13 0.19 3.33
CA HIS A 652 26.33 1.58 3.75
C HIS A 652 27.62 1.72 4.54
N SER A 653 27.88 0.78 5.45
CA SER A 653 29.12 0.68 6.20
C SER A 653 30.35 0.60 5.29
N ILE A 654 30.31 -0.23 4.24
CA ILE A 654 31.45 -0.36 3.31
C ILE A 654 31.66 0.95 2.54
N VAL A 655 30.61 1.54 1.96
CA VAL A 655 30.73 2.76 1.15
C VAL A 655 31.29 3.93 1.97
N GLU A 656 30.82 4.11 3.20
CA GLU A 656 31.31 5.18 4.07
C GLU A 656 32.76 4.96 4.50
N LYS A 657 33.11 3.74 4.95
CA LYS A 657 34.45 3.42 5.45
C LYS A 657 35.51 3.29 4.34
N SER A 658 35.12 2.95 3.12
CA SER A 658 36.02 2.84 1.95
C SER A 658 36.36 4.18 1.29
N LEU A 659 36.07 5.32 1.92
CA LEU A 659 36.27 6.67 1.39
C LEU A 659 35.38 7.01 0.16
N LEU A 660 34.37 6.18 -0.13
CA LEU A 660 33.42 6.38 -1.24
C LEU A 660 32.18 7.21 -0.84
N GLY A 661 32.06 7.64 0.41
CA GLY A 661 31.00 8.53 0.86
C GLY A 661 31.05 9.91 0.18
N GLU A 662 29.91 10.60 0.15
CA GLU A 662 29.82 11.96 -0.43
C GLU A 662 30.73 12.96 0.30
N ARG A 663 30.88 12.79 1.62
CA ARG A 663 31.71 13.65 2.49
C ARG A 663 33.21 13.44 2.29
N SER A 664 33.63 12.31 1.73
CA SER A 664 35.04 11.96 1.47
C SER A 664 35.46 12.18 0.02
N HIS A 665 34.64 12.87 -0.78
CA HIS A 665 34.89 13.07 -2.21
C HIS A 665 36.20 13.78 -2.53
N SER A 666 36.64 14.73 -1.69
CA SER A 666 37.95 15.38 -1.82
C SER A 666 39.11 14.41 -1.62
N LEU A 667 39.07 13.58 -0.56
CA LEU A 667 40.06 12.53 -0.31
C LEU A 667 40.10 11.51 -1.44
N TYR A 668 38.94 11.10 -1.93
CA TYR A 668 38.82 10.16 -3.04
C TYR A 668 39.50 10.69 -4.32
N LYS A 669 39.32 11.99 -4.63
CA LYS A 669 40.03 12.63 -5.75
C LYS A 669 41.54 12.66 -5.52
N SER A 670 41.99 13.08 -4.34
CA SER A 670 43.42 13.10 -3.99
C SER A 670 44.06 11.72 -4.10
N LEU A 671 43.33 10.67 -3.68
CA LEU A 671 43.79 9.28 -3.77
C LEU A 671 43.95 8.80 -5.22
N PHE A 672 43.04 9.18 -6.12
CA PHE A 672 43.16 8.84 -7.53
C PHE A 672 44.31 9.57 -8.24
N VAL A 673 44.57 10.83 -7.88
CA VAL A 673 45.76 11.54 -8.38
C VAL A 673 47.03 10.84 -7.89
N LEU A 674 47.05 10.33 -6.65
CA LEU A 674 48.15 9.50 -6.14
C LEU A 674 48.31 8.19 -6.93
N PHE A 675 47.21 7.49 -7.23
CA PHE A 675 47.24 6.27 -8.05
C PHE A 675 47.80 6.52 -9.45
N ASP A 676 47.38 7.61 -10.11
CA ASP A 676 47.89 7.98 -11.43
C ASP A 676 49.39 8.33 -11.39
N LEU A 677 49.86 8.98 -10.32
CA LEU A 677 51.29 9.24 -10.12
C LEU A 677 52.09 7.94 -9.93
N ILE A 678 51.54 6.95 -9.21
CA ILE A 678 52.20 5.65 -9.05
C ILE A 678 52.26 4.89 -10.40
N LEU A 679 51.22 4.98 -11.22
CA LEU A 679 51.23 4.41 -12.57
C LEU A 679 52.24 5.12 -13.49
N ARG A 680 52.37 6.45 -13.38
CA ARG A 680 53.44 7.22 -14.04
C ARG A 680 54.82 6.75 -13.60
N PHE A 681 55.02 6.55 -12.29
CA PHE A 681 56.26 5.99 -11.74
C PHE A 681 56.59 4.61 -12.32
N ARG A 682 55.61 3.71 -12.49
CA ARG A 682 55.85 2.41 -13.14
C ARG A 682 56.40 2.59 -14.55
N SER A 683 55.77 3.45 -15.37
CA SER A 683 56.25 3.69 -16.73
C SER A 683 57.68 4.25 -16.76
N HIS A 684 58.05 5.06 -15.76
CA HIS A 684 59.39 5.59 -15.59
C HIS A 684 60.39 4.51 -15.16
N ALA A 685 60.00 3.65 -14.22
CA ALA A 685 60.82 2.53 -13.76
C ALA A 685 61.09 1.53 -14.90
N ASP A 686 60.08 1.26 -15.74
CA ASP A 686 60.22 0.38 -16.91
C ASP A 686 61.18 1.00 -17.94
N ARG A 687 61.05 2.31 -18.25
CA ARG A 687 62.01 3.04 -19.12
C ARG A 687 63.44 3.04 -18.56
N LEU A 688 63.59 3.18 -17.25
CA LEU A 688 64.90 3.12 -16.59
C LEU A 688 65.51 1.73 -16.77
N CYS A 689 64.73 0.67 -16.56
CA CYS A 689 65.18 -0.70 -16.74
C CYS A 689 65.54 -0.99 -18.21
N GLU A 690 64.70 -0.61 -19.17
CA GLU A 690 64.96 -0.73 -20.61
C GLU A 690 66.24 0.01 -21.01
N GLY A 691 66.42 1.26 -20.57
CA GLY A 691 67.63 2.03 -20.83
C GLY A 691 68.89 1.37 -20.25
N ILE A 692 68.79 0.76 -19.06
CA ILE A 692 69.89 -0.01 -18.47
C ILE A 692 70.21 -1.25 -19.32
N TYR A 693 69.21 -1.98 -19.81
CA TYR A 693 69.40 -3.13 -20.69
C TYR A 693 70.01 -2.73 -22.06
N GLU A 694 69.59 -1.61 -22.64
CA GLU A 694 70.15 -1.09 -23.89
C GLU A 694 71.63 -0.70 -23.72
N LEU A 695 71.97 -0.01 -22.62
CA LEU A 695 73.35 0.32 -22.27
C LEU A 695 74.20 -0.95 -22.06
N GLN A 696 73.63 -1.99 -21.48
CA GLN A 696 74.29 -3.30 -21.34
C GLN A 696 74.56 -3.95 -22.71
N ALA A 697 73.56 -3.98 -23.60
CA ALA A 697 73.69 -4.55 -24.93
C ALA A 697 74.77 -3.83 -25.75
N ARG A 698 74.79 -2.49 -25.70
CA ARG A 698 75.80 -1.66 -26.38
C ARG A 698 77.21 -1.82 -25.80
N THR A 699 77.33 -1.93 -24.48
CA THR A 699 78.62 -2.18 -23.83
C THR A 699 79.18 -3.55 -24.24
N ARG A 700 78.34 -4.60 -24.28
CA ARG A 700 78.72 -5.92 -24.78
C ARG A 700 79.15 -5.89 -26.25
N ALA A 701 78.40 -5.21 -27.12
CA ALA A 701 78.73 -5.06 -28.54
C ALA A 701 80.10 -4.36 -28.74
N SER A 702 80.38 -3.29 -27.99
CA SER A 702 81.67 -2.58 -28.03
C SER A 702 82.85 -3.44 -27.56
N SER A 703 82.60 -4.43 -26.70
CA SER A 703 83.63 -5.33 -26.20
C SER A 703 83.95 -6.45 -27.19
N LEU A 704 82.94 -6.95 -27.91
CA LEU A 704 83.10 -7.96 -28.96
C LEU A 704 83.90 -7.40 -30.15
N SER A 705 83.60 -6.17 -30.58
CA SER A 705 84.37 -5.49 -31.64
C SER A 705 85.83 -5.22 -31.26
N SER A 706 86.11 -4.99 -29.96
CA SER A 706 87.48 -4.83 -29.46
C SER A 706 88.29 -6.13 -29.50
N GLN A 707 87.64 -7.28 -29.36
CA GLN A 707 88.28 -8.59 -29.38
C GLN A 707 88.60 -9.06 -30.80
N ASP A 708 87.73 -8.78 -31.77
CA ASP A 708 87.97 -9.09 -33.19
C ASP A 708 89.10 -8.24 -33.81
N ASN A 709 89.16 -6.95 -33.49
CA ASN A 709 90.27 -6.11 -33.95
C ASN A 709 91.62 -6.53 -33.34
N SER A 710 91.64 -7.07 -32.11
CA SER A 710 92.86 -7.59 -31.48
C SER A 710 93.40 -8.87 -32.14
N LYS A 711 92.54 -9.65 -32.80
CA LYS A 711 92.94 -10.81 -33.62
C LYS A 711 93.46 -10.37 -35.00
N SER A 712 92.86 -9.35 -35.62
CA SER A 712 93.36 -8.80 -36.90
C SER A 712 94.73 -8.10 -36.77
N ARG A 713 95.03 -7.47 -35.62
CA ARG A 713 96.29 -6.73 -35.39
C ARG A 713 97.51 -7.61 -35.09
N ARG A 714 97.37 -8.93 -35.03
CA ARG A 714 98.51 -9.86 -34.86
C ARG A 714 99.25 -10.17 -36.17
N GLN A 715 98.85 -9.62 -37.32
CA GLN A 715 99.41 -10.02 -38.62
C GLN A 715 100.15 -8.93 -39.42
N THR A 716 100.28 -7.69 -38.93
CA THR A 716 101.12 -6.68 -39.59
C THR A 716 101.89 -5.87 -38.56
N ARG A 717 103.19 -6.13 -38.49
CA ARG A 717 104.18 -5.38 -37.73
C ARG A 717 104.97 -4.58 -38.77
N ASP A 718 104.71 -3.28 -38.86
CA ASP A 718 105.73 -2.23 -38.95
C ASP A 718 105.05 -0.84 -39.10
N ASP A 719 105.58 0.08 -38.30
CA ASP A 719 105.63 1.55 -38.40
C ASP A 719 104.90 2.36 -37.29
N PRO A 720 105.58 3.31 -36.60
CA PRO A 720 104.99 4.10 -35.51
C PRO A 720 104.69 5.53 -35.95
N SER A 721 103.41 5.86 -36.19
CA SER A 721 102.90 7.23 -35.99
C SER A 721 101.37 7.29 -36.03
N GLU A 722 100.86 8.21 -35.21
CA GLU A 722 99.46 8.65 -35.00
C GLU A 722 98.58 7.87 -34.00
N PRO A 723 98.27 8.47 -32.83
CA PRO A 723 97.26 7.95 -31.93
C PRO A 723 95.86 8.23 -32.49
N GLY A 724 95.16 7.17 -32.89
CA GLY A 724 93.75 7.21 -33.29
C GLY A 724 92.84 7.78 -32.20
N SER A 725 92.56 9.09 -32.31
CA SER A 725 91.64 9.87 -31.48
C SER A 725 90.18 9.39 -31.58
N TRP A 726 89.77 8.84 -32.73
CA TRP A 726 88.38 8.50 -33.07
C TRP A 726 87.76 7.35 -32.25
N PHE A 727 88.56 6.36 -31.82
CA PHE A 727 88.03 5.20 -31.07
C PHE A 727 87.86 5.46 -29.57
N SER A 728 88.65 6.37 -29.00
CA SER A 728 88.42 6.85 -27.63
C SER A 728 87.14 7.70 -27.56
N ASP A 729 86.82 8.38 -28.66
CA ASP A 729 85.68 9.27 -28.77
C ASP A 729 84.35 8.52 -28.77
N GLY A 730 84.26 7.37 -29.44
CA GLY A 730 83.04 6.54 -29.41
C GLY A 730 82.68 5.96 -28.04
N ARG A 731 83.68 5.58 -27.23
CA ARG A 731 83.44 5.07 -25.86
C ARG A 731 83.13 6.22 -24.89
N LYS A 732 83.82 7.36 -25.02
CA LYS A 732 83.51 8.59 -24.28
C LYS A 732 82.14 9.16 -24.64
N ALA A 733 81.74 9.13 -25.90
CA ALA A 733 80.42 9.57 -26.36
C ALA A 733 79.30 8.66 -25.83
N LEU A 734 79.54 7.33 -25.78
CA LEU A 734 78.60 6.38 -25.16
C LEU A 734 78.48 6.63 -23.65
N GLU A 735 79.60 6.89 -22.97
CA GLU A 735 79.64 7.20 -21.53
C GLU A 735 78.97 8.54 -21.21
N GLN A 736 79.19 9.55 -22.05
CA GLN A 736 78.55 10.86 -21.94
C GLN A 736 77.04 10.75 -22.15
N ARG A 737 76.59 10.02 -23.17
CA ARG A 737 75.15 9.76 -23.42
C ARG A 737 74.50 8.95 -22.32
N ALA A 738 75.22 7.98 -21.73
CA ALA A 738 74.76 7.24 -20.56
C ALA A 738 74.65 8.12 -19.31
N GLY A 739 75.62 9.02 -19.11
CA GLY A 739 75.60 10.01 -18.04
C GLY A 739 74.43 11.00 -18.18
N GLU A 740 74.22 11.54 -19.38
CA GLU A 740 73.10 12.44 -19.70
C GLU A 740 71.74 11.75 -19.52
N PHE A 741 71.60 10.50 -19.99
CA PHE A 741 70.41 9.69 -19.77
C PHE A 741 70.12 9.48 -18.27
N LEU A 742 71.12 9.05 -17.48
CA LEU A 742 70.94 8.81 -16.05
C LEU A 742 70.68 10.09 -15.25
N GLN A 743 71.23 11.23 -15.69
CA GLN A 743 70.91 12.53 -15.10
C GLN A 743 69.49 12.97 -15.40
N ASN A 744 69.02 12.80 -16.64
CA ASN A 744 67.62 13.09 -17.01
C ASN A 744 66.65 12.22 -16.23
N MET A 745 66.88 10.90 -16.22
CA MET A 745 66.07 9.95 -15.45
C MET A 745 66.10 10.25 -13.94
N GLY A 746 67.25 10.68 -13.42
CA GLY A 746 67.41 11.10 -12.03
C GLY A 746 66.60 12.36 -11.68
N ARG A 747 66.56 13.35 -12.58
CA ARG A 747 65.74 14.58 -12.41
C ARG A 747 64.25 14.28 -12.43
N GLU A 748 63.80 13.52 -13.43
CA GLU A 748 62.39 13.12 -13.54
C GLU A 748 61.94 12.30 -12.32
N LEU A 749 62.81 11.42 -11.79
CA LEU A 749 62.54 10.67 -10.57
C LEU A 749 62.44 11.58 -9.32
N GLU A 750 63.23 12.65 -9.28
CA GLU A 750 63.19 13.64 -8.20
C GLU A 750 61.91 14.50 -8.27
N GLU A 751 61.45 14.84 -9.48
CA GLU A 751 60.17 15.51 -9.71
C GLU A 751 59.00 14.64 -9.26
N ILE A 752 58.96 13.37 -9.66
CA ILE A 752 57.94 12.40 -9.21
C ILE A 752 57.98 12.24 -7.69
N SER A 753 59.17 12.16 -7.09
CA SER A 753 59.31 12.05 -5.64
C SER A 753 58.73 13.27 -4.92
N LYS A 754 59.02 14.50 -5.39
CA LYS A 754 58.51 15.74 -4.80
C LYS A 754 56.99 15.83 -4.95
N GLU A 755 56.46 15.53 -6.14
CA GLU A 755 55.03 15.50 -6.40
C GLU A 755 54.33 14.49 -5.47
N TYR A 756 54.91 13.30 -5.31
CA TYR A 756 54.37 12.25 -4.43
C TYR A 756 54.34 12.68 -2.97
N THR A 757 55.43 13.24 -2.45
CA THR A 757 55.49 13.70 -1.05
C THR A 757 54.46 14.79 -0.77
N VAL A 758 54.32 15.78 -1.66
CA VAL A 758 53.34 16.86 -1.50
C VAL A 758 51.90 16.33 -1.53
N LEU A 759 51.58 15.44 -2.48
CA LEU A 759 50.24 14.85 -2.58
C LEU A 759 49.92 13.95 -1.38
N LEU A 760 50.90 13.17 -0.91
CA LEU A 760 50.75 12.31 0.26
C LEU A 760 50.54 13.14 1.53
N GLU A 761 51.32 14.20 1.72
CA GLU A 761 51.14 15.14 2.84
C GLU A 761 49.77 15.82 2.79
N GLY A 762 49.35 16.26 1.59
CA GLY A 762 48.01 16.80 1.35
C GLY A 762 46.92 15.81 1.74
N PHE A 763 47.03 14.55 1.31
CA PHE A 763 46.09 13.49 1.67
C PHE A 763 46.07 13.22 3.19
N LEU A 764 47.24 13.11 3.83
CA LEU A 764 47.36 12.88 5.27
C LEU A 764 46.83 14.05 6.10
N SER A 765 46.92 15.29 5.62
CA SER A 765 46.38 16.46 6.31
C SER A 765 44.84 16.52 6.29
N GLN A 766 44.22 15.90 5.28
CA GLN A 766 42.76 15.91 5.10
C GLN A 766 42.06 14.78 5.86
N LEU A 767 42.78 13.71 6.25
CA LEU A 767 42.22 12.58 7.01
C LEU A 767 41.68 12.95 8.41
N PRO A 768 42.39 13.74 9.26
CA PRO A 768 41.91 14.10 10.60
C PRO A 768 40.67 14.99 10.63
N VAL A 769 40.41 15.72 9.53
CA VAL A 769 39.25 16.62 9.38
C VAL A 769 37.94 15.81 9.24
N GLN A 770 38.04 14.51 8.99
CA GLN A 770 36.86 13.66 8.85
C GLN A 770 36.26 13.26 10.20
N GLN A 771 34.93 13.27 10.26
CA GLN A 771 34.18 12.97 11.48
C GLN A 771 34.12 11.46 11.79
N HIS A 772 34.22 10.58 10.79
CA HIS A 772 34.17 9.13 11.02
C HIS A 772 35.39 8.63 11.79
N VAL A 773 35.12 7.95 12.90
CA VAL A 773 36.11 7.39 13.82
C VAL A 773 37.07 6.43 13.09
N ASP A 774 36.55 5.61 12.19
CA ASP A 774 37.34 4.60 11.45
C ASP A 774 38.33 5.21 10.46
N LEU A 775 38.07 6.42 9.96
CA LEU A 775 38.98 7.14 9.05
C LEU A 775 40.13 7.80 9.82
N LYS A 776 39.92 8.10 11.11
CA LYS A 776 41.01 8.50 12.02
C LYS A 776 41.94 7.32 12.33
N PHE A 777 41.40 6.10 12.41
CA PHE A 777 42.20 4.89 12.53
C PHE A 777 43.06 4.61 11.29
N LEU A 778 42.58 4.97 10.09
CA LEU A 778 43.40 4.90 8.86
C LEU A 778 44.64 5.81 8.97
N PHE A 779 44.51 7.03 9.50
CA PHE A 779 45.65 7.91 9.74
C PHE A 779 46.68 7.26 10.68
N PHE A 780 46.22 6.67 11.79
CA PHE A 780 47.10 5.94 12.72
C PHE A 780 47.82 4.75 12.06
N ARG A 781 47.15 4.01 11.16
CA ARG A 781 47.78 2.91 10.41
C ARG A 781 48.81 3.38 9.41
N LEU A 782 48.51 4.44 8.66
CA LEU A 782 49.41 4.99 7.65
C LEU A 782 50.67 5.60 8.27
N ASP A 783 50.57 6.13 9.48
CA ASP A 783 51.69 6.72 10.23
C ASP A 783 52.01 5.95 11.53
N PHE A 784 51.90 4.62 11.50
CA PHE A 784 52.11 3.79 12.68
C PHE A 784 53.53 3.93 13.27
N THR A 785 54.53 4.17 12.42
CA THR A 785 55.93 4.38 12.81
C THR A 785 56.27 5.83 13.11
N GLU A 786 55.29 6.74 13.05
CA GLU A 786 55.46 8.20 13.13
C GLU A 786 56.45 8.75 12.10
N PHE A 787 56.69 8.02 11.01
CA PHE A 787 57.66 8.43 10.00
C PHE A 787 57.24 9.77 9.37
N TYR A 788 55.94 9.92 9.06
CA TYR A 788 55.41 11.13 8.42
C TYR A 788 55.18 12.26 9.42
N SER A 789 54.82 11.96 10.67
CA SER A 789 54.73 12.97 11.73
C SER A 789 56.10 13.50 12.17
N ARG A 790 57.17 12.70 12.13
CA ARG A 790 58.55 13.18 12.35
C ARG A 790 59.11 14.01 11.21
N LEU A 791 58.61 13.80 9.99
CA LEU A 791 58.88 14.65 8.82
C LEU A 791 58.19 16.03 8.91
N ARG A 792 57.27 16.21 9.86
CA ARG A 792 56.75 17.52 10.29
C ARG A 792 57.51 18.00 11.55
N PRO A 793 58.72 18.56 11.47
CA PRO A 793 59.17 19.43 12.55
C PRO A 793 58.19 20.61 12.58
N GLY A 794 57.59 20.84 13.75
CA GLY A 794 56.36 21.62 13.93
C GLY A 794 56.24 22.89 13.09
N THR A 795 55.08 23.04 12.45
CA THR A 795 54.46 24.35 12.22
C THR A 795 53.76 24.81 13.48
#